data_AF-T0KSP7-F1
#
_entry.id   AF-T0KSP7-F1
#
_cell.length_a   1.000
_cell.length_b   1.000
_cell.length_c   1.000
_cell.angle_alpha   90.00
_cell.angle_beta   90.00
_cell.angle_gamma   90.00
#
_symmetry.space_group_name_H-M   'P 1'
#
loop_
_entity.id
_entity.type
_entity.pdbx_description
1 polymer ?
#
loop_
_entity_poly.entity_id
_entity_poly.type
_entity_poly.pdbx_seq_one_letter_code
_entity_poly.pdbx_strand_id
1 'polypeptide(L)'
;MAAPETFHKRRILLVSTVGGFTHAAPVLELGSVLAARGHEVHFGTNTGQEHWASAYPSISRIHSFGPAIPDDKAEQHYTRMRQWRPSDGVGSIMQSKYLFDSYWPDTYFHLRELMLDPDTRPDMIVADFFVDAAAKDMMIEFGVPIAIMWPQMPYLLAPVSYIPGQPGFQVDFTPTSERASIWSRIRNEMVLIWALPHIMAWTRWFKELRKRQGVHHALPVARKPNHLVFINSFFGLEPPKDLPPLMLPVGPILSDEFAGLDDMYLDFLESHNKTVYIALGTHIVLPDEDLVKLIRGLVMSLDMGHINGVIWSMPAAARRYADTTASFERKGGSNLTVGSIFNGSHSELLLTSFAPQRAILEHTNTRVYLTHGGGSSANEALFHGTPVLVIGYFFDQLSNSARLVEAGVGLAMDKFDFTPEGMTSRICAIVVDPEGNIARNVERMKRIARVASRRKHFAADMVEEVIHDHELRFRRGQELRPVHLQTADMRMPIWKARNWDLWATSVLLATMTGTACFLGVGYIRRLDSKSFKQVMEMLRKAQCENFSMDSSNSSNVMLGKPGLDLKTAATVFGLLALVYYGIEISKAVWIGLTGPLSKVPGPWLNRFTAVPWKLKVITGKSGKMCLEYPKKYGEIVRIAPNVVMISNKEAVHQIVVEKDLRKSAAYEKFRQDKDIATIFTIRDRAEYRTRRRLLSHGFSVSYIKGLEPMMLGCIKDLEEVIDERCVAAAGGEAEIDIWHLFGCLTSDVMSETSFGGSFKLVKNGEHPIRLKMSQNFRRNAVYQTLPFLRWIPFLPKSQDPKLKRLVDEVIARRRTSQDKIAKPDILQLLLDTHDQNPEDFSDKVVIAEMFLFMLAGGETAATTLIFAFIFLLDDPVRYKRLIEEIRQVFPDASSPVTNEETANLPFLNAVLKETLRLRAPAASGLQRQTDEDIVLAGHLFPAGTAITANTFPLHLDEREWPDADDFVPERWLSDYKGMPAAEKMSYYPFSAASRNCIGKQFAWNELRLTMASLLRRYDFFFVPGQSRETMVLVSLQLKSNKYLIGVRPRA
;
A
#
# COMPACT_ATOMS: atom_id res chain seq x y z
N MET A 1 -35.24 33.21 10.93
CA MET A 1 -34.13 33.38 9.96
C MET A 1 -33.42 34.65 10.35
N ALA A 2 -32.21 34.56 10.90
CA ALA A 2 -31.36 35.74 11.11
C ALA A 2 -31.00 36.32 9.74
N ALA A 3 -30.95 37.64 9.62
CA ALA A 3 -30.46 38.30 8.41
C ALA A 3 -29.08 37.72 8.03
N PRO A 4 -28.77 37.50 6.75
CA PRO A 4 -27.44 37.07 6.35
C PRO A 4 -26.44 38.08 6.91
N GLU A 5 -25.44 37.61 7.66
CA GLU A 5 -24.31 38.44 8.07
C GLU A 5 -23.78 39.12 6.81
N THR A 6 -23.88 40.45 6.77
CA THR A 6 -23.30 41.27 5.72
C THR A 6 -21.80 41.00 5.74
N PHE A 7 -21.25 40.41 4.66
CA PHE A 7 -19.81 40.24 4.49
C PHE A 7 -19.11 41.55 4.85
N HIS A 8 -18.26 41.52 5.87
CA HIS A 8 -17.55 42.72 6.28
C HIS A 8 -16.54 43.09 5.18
N LYS A 9 -16.72 44.27 4.59
CA LYS A 9 -15.78 44.84 3.62
C LYS A 9 -14.37 44.90 4.24
N ARG A 10 -13.38 44.47 3.46
CA ARG A 10 -11.95 44.47 3.82
C ARG A 10 -11.13 45.16 2.72
N ARG A 11 -10.02 45.77 3.12
CA ARG A 11 -9.05 46.39 2.21
C ARG A 11 -7.95 45.40 1.85
N ILE A 12 -7.85 45.06 0.58
CA ILE A 12 -6.87 44.10 0.07
C ILE A 12 -5.88 44.85 -0.83
N LEU A 13 -4.60 44.80 -0.47
CA LEU A 13 -3.54 45.40 -1.27
C LEU A 13 -2.90 44.35 -2.17
N LEU A 14 -3.08 44.52 -3.47
CA LEU A 14 -2.37 43.80 -4.51
C LEU A 14 -1.00 44.44 -4.73
N VAL A 15 0.07 43.65 -4.87
CA VAL A 15 1.41 44.23 -5.08
C VAL A 15 2.16 43.51 -6.19
N SER A 16 2.62 44.27 -7.18
CA SER A 16 3.61 43.80 -8.15
C SER A 16 4.51 44.92 -8.62
N THR A 17 5.81 44.82 -8.36
CA THR A 17 6.79 45.90 -8.63
C THR A 17 7.82 45.52 -9.69
N VAL A 18 8.37 44.31 -9.57
CA VAL A 18 9.42 43.83 -10.46
C VAL A 18 8.87 42.71 -11.33
N GLY A 19 9.24 42.71 -12.61
CA GLY A 19 8.69 41.80 -13.63
C GLY A 19 7.90 42.55 -14.69
N GLY A 20 7.40 41.82 -15.68
CA GLY A 20 6.49 42.36 -16.69
C GLY A 20 5.02 42.21 -16.30
N PHE A 21 4.12 42.68 -17.17
CA PHE A 21 2.67 42.56 -16.98
C PHE A 21 2.19 41.13 -16.70
N THR A 22 2.91 40.11 -17.17
CA THR A 22 2.62 38.69 -16.91
C THR A 22 2.65 38.31 -15.43
N HIS A 23 3.33 39.09 -14.57
CA HIS A 23 3.32 38.92 -13.11
C HIS A 23 2.15 39.67 -12.45
N ALA A 24 1.83 40.87 -12.95
CA ALA A 24 0.74 41.68 -12.42
C ALA A 24 -0.65 41.12 -12.78
N ALA A 25 -0.83 40.60 -13.99
CA ALA A 25 -2.13 40.17 -14.50
C ALA A 25 -2.84 39.12 -13.60
N PRO A 26 -2.18 38.04 -13.11
CA PRO A 26 -2.84 37.09 -12.21
C PRO A 26 -3.27 37.69 -10.87
N VAL A 27 -2.50 38.63 -10.34
CA VAL A 27 -2.82 39.30 -9.07
C VAL A 27 -3.99 40.26 -9.27
N LEU A 28 -4.01 41.02 -10.36
CA LEU A 28 -5.10 41.93 -10.75
C LEU A 28 -6.40 41.18 -11.05
N GLU A 29 -6.34 40.04 -11.72
CA GLU A 29 -7.49 39.18 -11.99
C GLU A 29 -8.12 38.63 -10.69
N LEU A 30 -7.30 38.13 -9.76
CA LEU A 30 -7.78 37.73 -8.42
C LEU A 30 -8.38 38.93 -7.66
N GLY A 31 -7.76 40.10 -7.77
CA GLY A 31 -8.28 41.35 -7.24
C GLY A 31 -9.67 41.70 -7.77
N SER A 32 -9.91 41.48 -9.06
CA SER A 32 -11.21 41.75 -9.68
C SER A 32 -12.30 40.82 -9.14
N VAL A 33 -11.98 39.55 -8.91
CA VAL A 33 -12.88 38.60 -8.24
C VAL A 33 -13.20 39.06 -6.81
N LEU A 34 -12.19 39.49 -6.04
CA LEU A 34 -12.37 39.97 -4.66
C LEU A 34 -13.18 41.28 -4.61
N ALA A 35 -12.94 42.20 -5.54
CA ALA A 35 -13.72 43.43 -5.67
C ALA A 35 -15.18 43.16 -6.02
N ALA A 36 -15.46 42.20 -6.91
CA ALA A 36 -16.81 41.76 -7.24
C ALA A 36 -17.56 41.15 -6.03
N ARG A 37 -16.83 40.65 -5.02
CA ARG A 37 -17.37 40.17 -3.74
C ARG A 37 -17.54 41.27 -2.68
N GLY A 38 -17.23 42.52 -3.01
CA GLY A 38 -17.48 43.70 -2.16
C GLY A 38 -16.26 44.21 -1.38
N HIS A 39 -15.07 43.64 -1.59
CA HIS A 39 -13.82 44.13 -0.98
C HIS A 39 -13.29 45.41 -1.65
N GLU A 40 -12.56 46.22 -0.89
CA GLU A 40 -11.84 47.38 -1.42
C GLU A 40 -10.45 46.92 -1.87
N VAL A 41 -10.17 47.04 -3.17
CA VAL A 41 -8.92 46.51 -3.74
C VAL A 41 -8.02 47.65 -4.18
N HIS A 42 -6.80 47.68 -3.65
CA HIS A 42 -5.75 48.64 -4.00
C HIS A 42 -4.65 47.92 -4.78
N PHE A 43 -3.86 48.65 -5.57
CA PHE A 43 -2.73 48.09 -6.31
C PHE A 43 -1.45 48.90 -6.09
N GLY A 44 -0.39 48.26 -5.61
CA GLY A 44 0.95 48.83 -5.48
C GLY A 44 1.87 48.36 -6.59
N THR A 45 2.49 49.29 -7.32
CA THR A 45 3.44 49.00 -8.40
C THR A 45 4.50 50.10 -8.53
N ASN A 46 5.42 49.99 -9.48
CA ASN A 46 6.43 51.02 -9.71
C ASN A 46 5.91 52.12 -10.66
N THR A 47 6.54 53.29 -10.60
CA THR A 47 6.26 54.43 -11.48
C THR A 47 6.46 54.05 -12.95
N GLY A 48 5.46 54.33 -13.79
CA GLY A 48 5.41 53.97 -15.20
C GLY A 48 4.66 52.65 -15.48
N GLN A 49 4.34 51.86 -14.45
CA GLN A 49 3.64 50.58 -14.56
C GLN A 49 2.17 50.65 -14.14
N GLU A 50 1.69 51.82 -13.72
CA GLU A 50 0.31 52.04 -13.26
C GLU A 50 -0.73 51.70 -14.34
N HIS A 51 -0.35 51.86 -15.61
CA HIS A 51 -1.18 51.54 -16.77
C HIS A 51 -1.62 50.05 -16.81
N TRP A 52 -0.95 49.14 -16.10
CA TRP A 52 -1.36 47.74 -15.98
C TRP A 52 -2.74 47.57 -15.34
N ALA A 53 -3.16 48.50 -14.47
CA ALA A 53 -4.48 48.47 -13.85
C ALA A 53 -5.60 49.01 -14.76
N SER A 54 -5.28 49.58 -15.94
CA SER A 54 -6.27 50.22 -16.82
C SER A 54 -7.36 49.26 -17.32
N ALA A 55 -7.03 47.97 -17.45
CA ALA A 55 -7.99 46.92 -17.83
C ALA A 55 -8.86 46.42 -16.66
N TYR A 56 -8.63 46.93 -15.44
CA TYR A 56 -9.25 46.45 -14.20
C TYR A 56 -9.91 47.62 -13.44
N PRO A 57 -11.08 48.11 -13.89
CA PRO A 57 -11.75 49.28 -13.31
C PRO A 57 -12.18 49.08 -11.85
N SER A 58 -12.19 47.83 -11.36
CA SER A 58 -12.49 47.47 -9.98
C SER A 58 -11.38 47.85 -8.98
N ILE A 59 -10.19 48.25 -9.45
CA ILE A 59 -9.11 48.73 -8.60
C ILE A 59 -9.41 50.16 -8.12
N SER A 60 -9.61 50.32 -6.81
CA SER A 60 -10.07 51.57 -6.20
C SER A 60 -8.97 52.62 -5.98
N ARG A 61 -7.71 52.19 -5.83
CA ARG A 61 -6.55 53.07 -5.61
C ARG A 61 -5.26 52.42 -6.11
N ILE A 62 -4.37 53.22 -6.69
CA ILE A 62 -3.05 52.80 -7.15
C ILE A 62 -1.98 53.52 -6.31
N HIS A 63 -0.95 52.79 -5.88
CA HIS A 63 0.18 53.29 -5.10
C HIS A 63 1.47 53.07 -5.88
N SER A 64 2.34 54.09 -5.90
CA SER A 64 3.63 54.03 -6.61
C SER A 64 4.77 53.84 -5.60
N PHE A 65 5.57 52.78 -5.78
CA PHE A 65 6.58 52.33 -4.80
C PHE A 65 8.02 52.69 -5.18
N GLY A 66 8.26 53.30 -6.34
CA GLY A 66 9.61 53.63 -6.81
C GLY A 66 9.74 53.53 -8.33
N PRO A 67 10.93 53.78 -8.89
CA PRO A 67 11.14 53.71 -10.34
C PRO A 67 11.10 52.26 -10.85
N ALA A 68 10.56 52.06 -12.06
CA ALA A 68 10.67 50.79 -12.76
C ALA A 68 12.13 50.48 -13.16
N ILE A 69 12.40 49.21 -13.52
CA ILE A 69 13.74 48.80 -13.97
C ILE A 69 14.10 49.55 -15.26
N PRO A 70 15.24 50.27 -15.30
CA PRO A 70 15.71 50.91 -16.52
C PRO A 70 15.91 49.91 -17.67
N ASP A 71 15.54 50.33 -18.89
CA ASP A 71 15.56 49.47 -20.09
C ASP A 71 16.94 48.85 -20.36
N ASP A 72 18.03 49.58 -20.12
CA ASP A 72 19.41 49.11 -20.31
C ASP A 72 19.76 47.95 -19.37
N LYS A 73 19.35 48.04 -18.09
CA LYS A 73 19.55 46.97 -17.11
C LYS A 73 18.66 45.76 -17.41
N ALA A 74 17.45 46.00 -17.89
CA ALA A 74 16.55 44.95 -18.34
C ALA A 74 17.14 44.20 -19.56
N GLU A 75 17.63 44.91 -20.57
CA GLU A 75 18.26 44.34 -21.77
C GLU A 75 19.53 43.54 -21.43
N GLN A 76 20.38 44.05 -20.53
CA GLN A 76 21.55 43.32 -20.01
C GLN A 76 21.14 42.02 -19.31
N HIS A 77 20.09 42.07 -18.48
CA HIS A 77 19.55 40.90 -17.81
C HIS A 77 19.07 39.84 -18.82
N TYR A 78 18.24 40.23 -19.79
CA TYR A 78 17.69 39.30 -20.78
C TYR A 78 18.77 38.73 -21.71
N THR A 79 19.74 39.54 -22.12
CA THR A 79 20.88 39.09 -22.95
C THR A 79 21.71 38.03 -22.23
N ARG A 80 22.03 38.27 -20.94
CA ARG A 80 22.74 37.30 -20.11
C ARG A 80 21.96 36.00 -19.96
N MET A 81 20.65 36.09 -19.67
CA MET A 81 19.80 34.92 -19.47
C MET A 81 19.58 34.12 -20.76
N ARG A 82 19.51 34.80 -21.92
CA ARG A 82 19.45 34.17 -23.24
C ARG A 82 20.68 33.29 -23.49
N GLN A 83 21.87 33.78 -23.17
CA GLN A 83 23.14 33.07 -23.38
C GLN A 83 23.40 31.96 -22.36
N TRP A 84 22.74 31.98 -21.21
CA TRP A 84 22.95 31.04 -20.12
C TRP A 84 22.52 29.61 -20.47
N ARG A 85 23.37 28.61 -20.16
CA ARG A 85 23.01 27.19 -20.16
C ARG A 85 22.81 26.67 -18.73
N PRO A 86 21.89 25.72 -18.52
CA PRO A 86 21.77 25.00 -17.24
C PRO A 86 23.06 24.31 -16.79
N SER A 87 23.89 23.87 -17.74
CA SER A 87 25.22 23.30 -17.49
C SER A 87 26.21 24.29 -16.89
N ASP A 88 26.02 25.61 -17.08
CA ASP A 88 26.93 26.65 -16.62
C ASP A 88 26.75 26.97 -15.12
N GLY A 89 25.81 26.28 -14.46
CA GLY A 89 25.47 26.47 -13.06
C GLY A 89 24.64 27.73 -12.81
N VAL A 90 24.43 28.07 -11.53
CA VAL A 90 23.49 29.15 -11.14
C VAL A 90 24.10 30.55 -11.10
N GLY A 91 25.39 30.72 -11.40
CA GLY A 91 26.09 32.00 -11.24
C GLY A 91 25.42 33.17 -11.98
N SER A 92 25.11 32.98 -13.27
CA SER A 92 24.43 33.98 -14.09
C SER A 92 22.98 34.24 -13.66
N ILE A 93 22.29 33.21 -13.15
CA ILE A 93 20.97 33.35 -12.54
C ILE A 93 21.03 34.25 -11.31
N MET A 94 22.05 34.06 -10.47
CA MET A 94 22.17 34.80 -9.20
C MET A 94 22.33 36.30 -9.43
N GLN A 95 23.02 36.72 -10.49
CA GLN A 95 23.09 38.14 -10.85
C GLN A 95 21.72 38.75 -11.16
N SER A 96 20.77 37.97 -11.67
CA SER A 96 19.38 38.41 -11.87
C SER A 96 18.65 38.55 -10.54
N LYS A 97 18.91 37.65 -9.59
CA LYS A 97 18.38 37.75 -8.22
C LYS A 97 18.86 39.03 -7.52
N TYR A 98 20.14 39.39 -7.64
CA TYR A 98 20.67 40.66 -7.12
C TYR A 98 19.95 41.88 -7.72
N LEU A 99 19.70 41.88 -9.03
CA LEU A 99 18.99 42.97 -9.70
C LEU A 99 17.58 43.13 -9.14
N PHE A 100 16.78 42.05 -9.11
CA PHE A 100 15.40 42.13 -8.66
C PHE A 100 15.30 42.47 -7.17
N ASP A 101 16.14 41.88 -6.33
CA ASP A 101 16.15 42.18 -4.89
C ASP A 101 16.70 43.56 -4.54
N SER A 102 17.40 44.23 -5.46
CA SER A 102 17.85 45.60 -5.23
C SER A 102 16.70 46.61 -5.12
N TYR A 103 15.49 46.23 -5.57
CA TYR A 103 14.24 47.00 -5.43
C TYR A 103 13.46 46.69 -4.14
N TRP A 104 13.94 45.71 -3.34
CA TRP A 104 13.36 45.43 -2.04
C TRP A 104 13.30 46.67 -1.12
N PRO A 105 14.30 47.56 -1.04
CA PRO A 105 14.25 48.73 -0.15
C PRO A 105 13.06 49.65 -0.45
N ASP A 106 12.84 49.99 -1.71
CA ASP A 106 11.75 50.87 -2.13
C ASP A 106 10.38 50.21 -1.88
N THR A 107 10.27 48.92 -2.22
CA THR A 107 9.05 48.13 -1.97
C THR A 107 8.75 48.02 -0.48
N TYR A 108 9.76 47.73 0.35
CA TYR A 108 9.63 47.62 1.80
C TYR A 108 9.24 48.95 2.44
N PHE A 109 9.89 50.04 2.04
CA PHE A 109 9.62 51.38 2.56
C PHE A 109 8.16 51.79 2.35
N HIS A 110 7.67 51.72 1.11
CA HIS A 110 6.30 52.14 0.80
C HIS A 110 5.25 51.19 1.38
N LEU A 111 5.50 49.88 1.40
CA LEU A 111 4.60 48.95 2.11
C LEU A 111 4.51 49.29 3.60
N ARG A 112 5.64 49.63 4.23
CA ARG A 112 5.68 50.04 5.63
C ARG A 112 4.92 51.33 5.88
N GLU A 113 5.03 52.34 5.00
CA GLU A 113 4.24 53.57 5.09
C GLU A 113 2.73 53.27 5.02
N LEU A 114 2.31 52.44 4.06
CA LEU A 114 0.90 52.04 3.95
C LEU A 114 0.40 51.30 5.21
N MET A 115 1.24 50.46 5.83
CA MET A 115 0.89 49.75 7.06
C MET A 115 0.78 50.66 8.29
N LEU A 116 1.51 51.78 8.30
CA LEU A 116 1.52 52.77 9.38
C LEU A 116 0.34 53.74 9.31
N ASP A 117 -0.15 54.05 8.11
CA ASP A 117 -1.29 54.93 7.89
C ASP A 117 -2.63 54.16 8.03
N PRO A 118 -3.47 54.45 9.06
CA PRO A 118 -4.76 53.79 9.26
C PRO A 118 -5.72 53.89 8.07
N ASP A 119 -5.65 54.98 7.29
CA ASP A 119 -6.55 55.23 6.17
C ASP A 119 -6.18 54.39 4.94
N THR A 120 -4.93 53.92 4.86
CA THR A 120 -4.45 53.08 3.75
C THR A 120 -4.07 51.66 4.15
N ARG A 121 -4.01 51.37 5.46
CA ARG A 121 -3.59 50.07 5.98
C ARG A 121 -4.44 48.93 5.39
N PRO A 122 -3.83 47.95 4.70
CA PRO A 122 -4.55 46.78 4.23
C PRO A 122 -4.82 45.78 5.35
N ASP A 123 -5.95 45.09 5.24
CA ASP A 123 -6.30 43.92 6.06
C ASP A 123 -5.55 42.65 5.58
N MET A 124 -5.16 42.61 4.30
CA MET A 124 -4.36 41.55 3.70
C MET A 124 -3.53 42.05 2.51
N ILE A 125 -2.35 41.48 2.32
CA ILE A 125 -1.49 41.73 1.15
C ILE A 125 -1.48 40.51 0.23
N VAL A 126 -1.81 40.70 -1.05
CA VAL A 126 -1.65 39.67 -2.10
C VAL A 126 -0.54 40.14 -3.04
N ALA A 127 0.60 39.48 -2.99
CA ALA A 127 1.81 39.93 -3.67
C ALA A 127 2.28 38.91 -4.71
N ASP A 128 2.93 39.38 -5.79
CA ASP A 128 3.62 38.49 -6.70
C ASP A 128 4.92 37.92 -6.09
N PHE A 129 5.44 36.85 -6.70
CA PHE A 129 6.66 36.17 -6.28
C PHE A 129 7.86 37.08 -6.01
N PHE A 130 8.08 38.15 -6.78
CA PHE A 130 9.24 39.05 -6.60
C PHE A 130 9.13 39.92 -5.35
N VAL A 131 7.90 40.13 -4.84
CA VAL A 131 7.61 40.95 -3.66
C VAL A 131 7.63 40.11 -2.36
N ASP A 132 7.82 38.79 -2.47
CA ASP A 132 7.78 37.81 -1.38
C ASP A 132 8.52 38.26 -0.09
N ALA A 133 9.74 38.77 -0.22
CA ALA A 133 10.52 39.21 0.93
C ALA A 133 9.90 40.42 1.66
N ALA A 134 9.46 41.43 0.91
CA ALA A 134 8.87 42.64 1.50
C ALA A 134 7.50 42.35 2.14
N ALA A 135 6.67 41.51 1.50
CA ALA A 135 5.40 41.08 2.08
C ALA A 135 5.59 40.27 3.37
N LYS A 136 6.58 39.36 3.41
CA LYS A 136 6.95 38.62 4.64
C LYS A 136 7.44 39.55 5.75
N ASP A 137 8.15 40.61 5.39
CA ASP A 137 8.58 41.61 6.38
C ASP A 137 7.37 42.34 6.99
N MET A 138 6.34 42.67 6.20
CA MET A 138 5.09 43.23 6.73
C MET A 138 4.34 42.25 7.64
N MET A 139 4.29 40.97 7.27
CA MET A 139 3.70 39.91 8.11
C MET A 139 4.40 39.81 9.47
N ILE A 140 5.73 39.96 9.52
CA ILE A 140 6.51 39.86 10.76
C ILE A 140 6.39 41.14 11.60
N GLU A 141 6.47 42.31 10.97
CA GLU A 141 6.48 43.61 11.66
C GLU A 141 5.07 44.03 12.14
N PHE A 142 4.04 43.79 11.32
CA PHE A 142 2.68 44.27 11.57
C PHE A 142 1.66 43.16 11.81
N GLY A 143 2.04 41.90 11.65
CA GLY A 143 1.13 40.76 11.81
C GLY A 143 0.11 40.60 10.69
N VAL A 144 0.19 41.36 9.59
CA VAL A 144 -0.80 41.29 8.49
C VAL A 144 -0.75 39.93 7.77
N PRO A 145 -1.88 39.26 7.47
CA PRO A 145 -1.89 38.07 6.65
C PRO A 145 -1.47 38.38 5.21
N ILE A 146 -0.78 37.43 4.57
CA ILE A 146 -0.29 37.59 3.19
C ILE A 146 -0.62 36.37 2.33
N ALA A 147 -0.76 36.61 1.02
CA ALA A 147 -0.74 35.59 -0.02
C ALA A 147 0.33 35.91 -1.06
N ILE A 148 1.14 34.92 -1.44
CA ILE A 148 2.16 35.07 -2.48
C ILE A 148 1.76 34.28 -3.73
N MET A 149 1.67 34.97 -4.86
CA MET A 149 1.34 34.42 -6.17
C MET A 149 2.61 33.96 -6.89
N TRP A 150 2.76 32.65 -7.05
CA TRP A 150 3.88 32.05 -7.75
C TRP A 150 3.47 31.61 -9.16
N PRO A 151 4.28 31.91 -10.20
CA PRO A 151 3.98 31.50 -11.57
C PRO A 151 4.22 30.00 -11.82
N GLN A 152 4.89 29.32 -10.88
CA GLN A 152 5.17 27.89 -10.94
C GLN A 152 5.31 27.31 -9.53
N MET A 153 5.43 25.99 -9.42
CA MET A 153 5.70 25.33 -8.15
C MET A 153 6.86 26.01 -7.38
N PRO A 154 6.62 26.52 -6.15
CA PRO A 154 7.61 27.27 -5.40
C PRO A 154 8.91 26.53 -5.12
N TYR A 155 10.01 27.28 -5.23
CA TYR A 155 11.34 26.76 -4.96
C TYR A 155 11.50 26.42 -3.47
N LEU A 156 12.19 25.30 -3.18
CA LEU A 156 12.56 24.89 -1.81
C LEU A 156 11.38 24.58 -0.86
N LEU A 157 10.13 24.65 -1.34
CA LEU A 157 8.92 24.35 -0.57
C LEU A 157 8.34 22.98 -0.94
N ALA A 158 7.85 22.28 0.08
CA ALA A 158 7.28 20.94 0.01
C ALA A 158 8.12 19.97 -0.87
N PRO A 159 9.40 19.70 -0.52
CA PRO A 159 10.23 18.77 -1.27
C PRO A 159 9.72 17.33 -1.10
N VAL A 160 9.78 16.55 -2.18
CA VAL A 160 9.38 15.14 -2.24
C VAL A 160 10.44 14.32 -2.95
N SER A 161 10.64 13.06 -2.55
CA SER A 161 11.78 12.23 -3.00
C SER A 161 11.73 11.80 -4.47
N TYR A 162 10.57 11.88 -5.12
CA TYR A 162 10.39 11.51 -6.53
C TYR A 162 10.51 12.69 -7.50
N ILE A 163 10.63 13.92 -7.02
CA ILE A 163 11.03 15.06 -7.85
C ILE A 163 12.53 15.25 -7.62
N PRO A 164 13.39 14.98 -8.61
CA PRO A 164 14.84 15.00 -8.40
C PRO A 164 15.35 16.42 -8.10
N GLY A 165 16.27 16.55 -7.15
CA GLY A 165 16.80 17.84 -6.73
C GLY A 165 15.79 18.67 -5.94
N GLN A 166 15.94 20.00 -5.99
CA GLN A 166 14.94 20.91 -5.42
C GLN A 166 13.94 21.33 -6.49
N PRO A 167 12.62 21.32 -6.18
CA PRO A 167 11.60 21.85 -7.08
C PRO A 167 11.99 23.23 -7.62
N GLY A 168 12.07 23.33 -8.94
CA GLY A 168 12.40 24.52 -9.72
C GLY A 168 13.89 24.86 -9.86
N PHE A 169 14.81 24.01 -9.37
CA PHE A 169 16.25 24.08 -9.66
C PHE A 169 16.76 22.92 -10.54
N GLN A 170 15.86 22.17 -11.18
CA GLN A 170 16.25 21.03 -12.00
C GLN A 170 16.97 21.48 -13.27
N VAL A 171 18.13 20.90 -13.55
CA VAL A 171 19.03 21.26 -14.68
C VAL A 171 18.86 20.36 -15.90
N ASP A 172 18.12 19.27 -15.78
CA ASP A 172 17.82 18.32 -16.87
C ASP A 172 16.38 18.46 -17.36
N PHE A 173 15.61 19.33 -16.71
CA PHE A 173 14.17 19.50 -16.94
C PHE A 173 13.40 18.18 -16.92
N THR A 174 13.86 17.22 -16.12
CA THR A 174 13.16 15.96 -15.81
C THR A 174 12.16 16.23 -14.68
N PRO A 175 10.85 16.31 -14.95
CA PRO A 175 9.89 16.75 -13.94
C PRO A 175 9.75 15.75 -12.78
N THR A 176 10.00 14.46 -13.05
CA THR A 176 9.97 13.37 -12.06
C THR A 176 11.14 12.39 -12.23
N SER A 177 11.40 11.61 -11.19
CA SER A 177 12.39 10.54 -11.18
C SER A 177 11.97 9.30 -11.98
N GLU A 178 10.74 9.22 -12.47
CA GLU A 178 10.22 8.07 -13.22
C GLU A 178 10.95 7.87 -14.56
N ARG A 179 11.34 8.99 -15.18
CA ARG A 179 12.01 9.04 -16.48
C ARG A 179 13.44 9.60 -16.38
N ALA A 180 13.87 10.00 -15.19
CA ALA A 180 15.20 10.53 -14.96
C ALA A 180 16.23 9.39 -14.82
N SER A 181 17.34 9.49 -15.56
CA SER A 181 18.48 8.60 -15.37
C SER A 181 19.11 8.81 -13.99
N ILE A 182 19.90 7.83 -13.52
CA ILE A 182 20.63 7.97 -12.25
C ILE A 182 21.56 9.20 -12.27
N TRP A 183 22.20 9.46 -13.42
CA TRP A 183 23.06 10.63 -13.61
C TRP A 183 22.29 11.94 -13.55
N SER A 184 21.10 11.98 -14.17
CA SER A 184 20.20 13.13 -14.10
C SER A 184 19.81 13.42 -12.65
N ARG A 185 19.45 12.39 -11.88
CA ARG A 185 19.08 12.53 -10.47
C ARG A 185 20.26 13.02 -9.63
N ILE A 186 21.45 12.45 -9.79
CA ILE A 186 22.67 12.91 -9.09
C ILE A 186 22.97 14.37 -9.44
N ARG A 187 22.94 14.73 -10.72
CA ARG A 187 23.22 16.10 -11.17
C ARG A 187 22.25 17.11 -10.55
N ASN A 188 20.96 16.80 -10.55
CA ASN A 188 19.91 17.62 -9.94
C ASN A 188 20.08 17.79 -8.41
N GLU A 189 20.55 16.77 -7.69
CA GLU A 189 20.87 16.90 -6.24
C GLU A 189 22.12 17.77 -5.99
N MET A 190 23.12 17.70 -6.90
CA MET A 190 24.37 18.46 -6.77
C MET A 190 24.23 19.95 -7.10
N VAL A 191 23.16 20.39 -7.76
CA VAL A 191 22.94 21.80 -8.13
C VAL A 191 23.03 22.74 -6.94
N LEU A 192 22.42 22.37 -5.80
CA LEU A 192 22.47 23.20 -4.59
C LEU A 192 23.88 23.32 -4.01
N ILE A 193 24.69 22.28 -4.13
CA ILE A 193 26.07 22.27 -3.61
C ILE A 193 26.91 23.25 -4.42
N TRP A 194 26.78 23.24 -5.75
CA TRP A 194 27.47 24.18 -6.62
C TRP A 194 26.91 25.61 -6.51
N ALA A 195 25.63 25.75 -6.18
CA ALA A 195 24.99 27.03 -5.93
C ALA A 195 25.39 27.68 -4.60
N LEU A 196 25.86 26.89 -3.63
CA LEU A 196 26.06 27.32 -2.25
C LEU A 196 26.95 28.57 -2.10
N PRO A 197 28.11 28.72 -2.78
CA PRO A 197 28.93 29.92 -2.65
C PRO A 197 28.17 31.18 -3.08
N HIS A 198 27.40 31.11 -4.15
CA HIS A 198 26.60 32.23 -4.65
C HIS A 198 25.42 32.55 -3.74
N ILE A 199 24.72 31.52 -3.22
CA ILE A 199 23.63 31.70 -2.26
C ILE A 199 24.15 32.34 -0.96
N MET A 200 25.30 31.90 -0.45
CA MET A 200 25.92 32.46 0.75
C MET A 200 26.38 33.91 0.55
N ALA A 201 26.89 34.25 -0.63
CA ALA A 201 27.24 35.62 -0.98
C ALA A 201 25.99 36.51 -1.04
N TRP A 202 24.94 36.05 -1.73
CA TRP A 202 23.67 36.77 -1.84
C TRP A 202 22.99 36.95 -0.49
N THR A 203 22.96 35.90 0.35
CA THR A 203 22.37 35.97 1.69
C THR A 203 23.08 37.00 2.57
N ARG A 204 24.41 37.09 2.50
CA ARG A 204 25.19 38.12 3.22
C ARG A 204 24.86 39.52 2.71
N TRP A 205 24.84 39.71 1.39
CA TRP A 205 24.50 40.99 0.77
C TRP A 205 23.07 41.43 1.10
N PHE A 206 22.09 40.54 0.96
CA PHE A 206 20.67 40.85 1.20
C PHE A 206 20.39 41.10 2.69
N LYS A 207 21.06 40.37 3.59
CA LYS A 207 20.98 40.66 5.03
C LYS A 207 21.53 42.05 5.36
N GLU A 208 22.60 42.47 4.70
CA GLU A 208 23.16 43.81 4.87
C GLU A 208 22.24 44.89 4.28
N LEU A 209 21.65 44.64 3.11
CA LEU A 209 20.64 45.50 2.50
C LEU A 209 19.45 45.72 3.44
N ARG A 210 18.91 44.64 4.03
CA ARG A 210 17.80 44.68 5.01
C ARG A 210 18.19 45.44 6.28
N LYS A 211 19.38 45.20 6.82
CA LYS A 211 19.88 45.92 8.01
C LYS A 211 19.99 47.44 7.80
N ARG A 212 20.39 47.89 6.61
CA ARG A 212 20.48 49.32 6.28
C ARG A 212 19.11 50.01 6.31
N GLN A 213 18.03 49.27 6.08
CA GLN A 213 16.65 49.74 6.19
C GLN A 213 16.04 49.50 7.58
N GLY A 214 16.86 49.16 8.59
CA GLY A 214 16.40 48.93 9.97
C GLY A 214 15.79 47.53 10.23
N VAL A 215 15.84 46.62 9.25
CA VAL A 215 15.26 45.28 9.39
C VAL A 215 16.29 44.31 9.96
N HIS A 216 16.09 43.89 11.21
CA HIS A 216 17.03 43.04 11.94
C HIS A 216 16.61 41.57 12.08
N HIS A 217 15.33 41.24 11.85
CA HIS A 217 14.84 39.86 11.91
C HIS A 217 15.21 39.05 10.66
N ALA A 218 15.32 37.73 10.83
CA ALA A 218 15.52 36.81 9.73
C ALA A 218 14.19 36.49 9.03
N LEU A 219 14.22 36.30 7.71
CA LEU A 219 13.09 35.72 7.00
C LEU A 219 12.97 34.22 7.33
N PRO A 220 11.75 33.69 7.47
CA PRO A 220 11.54 32.29 7.81
C PRO A 220 12.01 31.37 6.68
N VAL A 221 12.84 30.37 7.03
CA VAL A 221 13.31 29.31 6.12
C VAL A 221 12.53 28.03 6.43
N ALA A 222 11.23 28.05 6.21
CA ALA A 222 10.35 26.91 6.46
C ALA A 222 10.16 26.06 5.19
N ARG A 223 10.10 24.73 5.33
CA ARG A 223 9.81 23.81 4.19
C ARG A 223 8.35 23.83 3.76
N LYS A 224 7.46 24.39 4.60
CA LYS A 224 6.04 24.60 4.31
C LYS A 224 5.70 26.04 4.71
N PRO A 225 4.85 26.74 3.96
CA PRO A 225 4.52 28.13 4.27
C PRO A 225 3.59 28.22 5.47
N ASN A 226 3.70 29.32 6.21
CA ASN A 226 2.78 29.74 7.27
C ASN A 226 1.83 30.85 6.82
N HIS A 227 1.78 31.12 5.52
CA HIS A 227 1.00 32.12 4.81
C HIS A 227 0.47 31.48 3.52
N LEU A 228 -0.50 32.13 2.86
CA LEU A 228 -1.04 31.60 1.61
C LEU A 228 0.00 31.65 0.49
N VAL A 229 0.10 30.56 -0.25
CA VAL A 229 0.95 30.43 -1.43
C VAL A 229 0.08 29.93 -2.57
N PHE A 230 -0.21 30.81 -3.52
CA PHE A 230 -0.96 30.48 -4.71
C PHE A 230 -0.02 30.05 -5.82
N ILE A 231 -0.29 28.90 -6.42
CA ILE A 231 0.48 28.35 -7.54
C ILE A 231 -0.34 28.61 -8.80
N ASN A 232 0.00 29.69 -9.50
CA ASN A 232 -0.56 30.06 -10.79
C ASN A 232 0.20 29.38 -11.94
N SER A 233 0.30 28.06 -11.85
CA SER A 233 0.62 27.23 -13.00
C SER A 233 -0.56 26.33 -13.31
N PHE A 234 -0.53 25.74 -14.48
CA PHE A 234 -1.55 24.81 -14.90
C PHE A 234 -1.49 23.52 -14.08
N PHE A 235 -2.40 23.36 -13.12
CA PHE A 235 -2.43 22.13 -12.32
C PHE A 235 -2.90 20.94 -13.17
N GLY A 236 -2.07 19.91 -13.26
CA GLY A 236 -2.15 18.85 -14.28
C GLY A 236 -0.93 18.81 -15.20
N LEU A 237 -0.14 19.89 -15.24
CA LEU A 237 1.22 19.91 -15.81
C LEU A 237 2.31 19.87 -14.73
N GLU A 238 2.00 20.27 -13.50
CA GLU A 238 2.91 20.11 -12.38
C GLU A 238 3.02 18.64 -11.96
N PRO A 239 4.23 18.15 -11.63
CA PRO A 239 4.39 16.87 -10.98
C PRO A 239 3.48 16.76 -9.74
N PRO A 240 2.62 15.72 -9.66
CA PRO A 240 1.67 15.58 -8.56
C PRO A 240 2.43 15.38 -7.25
N LYS A 241 2.10 16.18 -6.23
CA LYS A 241 2.62 16.02 -4.86
C LYS A 241 1.64 16.52 -3.80
N ASP A 242 1.78 16.00 -2.60
CA ASP A 242 1.00 16.45 -1.44
C ASP A 242 1.40 17.87 -1.06
N LEU A 243 0.41 18.77 -1.00
CA LEU A 243 0.61 20.17 -0.62
C LEU A 243 0.02 20.44 0.77
N PRO A 244 0.69 21.27 1.61
CA PRO A 244 0.10 21.72 2.86
C PRO A 244 -1.12 22.63 2.61
N PRO A 245 -2.05 22.79 3.58
CA PRO A 245 -3.31 23.51 3.37
C PRO A 245 -3.17 24.96 2.86
N LEU A 246 -2.09 25.66 3.22
CA LEU A 246 -1.83 27.03 2.79
C LEU A 246 -1.11 27.13 1.44
N MET A 247 -0.87 26.02 0.75
CA MET A 247 -0.19 25.99 -0.54
C MET A 247 -1.12 25.40 -1.59
N LEU A 248 -1.65 26.27 -2.46
CA LEU A 248 -2.87 25.97 -3.21
C LEU A 248 -2.67 26.15 -4.72
N PRO A 249 -2.99 25.13 -5.53
CA PRO A 249 -2.93 25.23 -6.96
C PRO A 249 -4.18 25.90 -7.54
N VAL A 250 -4.04 27.14 -7.96
CA VAL A 250 -5.14 28.00 -8.39
C VAL A 250 -5.07 28.42 -9.86
N GLY A 251 -3.99 28.06 -10.56
CA GLY A 251 -3.83 28.36 -11.98
C GLY A 251 -4.57 27.39 -12.92
N PRO A 252 -4.76 27.79 -14.19
CA PRO A 252 -4.33 29.06 -14.76
C PRO A 252 -5.30 30.21 -14.40
N ILE A 253 -4.80 31.29 -13.79
CA ILE A 253 -5.58 32.51 -13.56
C ILE A 253 -5.56 33.32 -14.86
N LEU A 254 -6.72 33.37 -15.51
CA LEU A 254 -6.95 34.11 -16.75
C LEU A 254 -8.25 34.89 -16.62
N SER A 255 -8.31 36.05 -17.27
CA SER A 255 -9.54 36.83 -17.39
C SER A 255 -10.57 36.06 -18.21
N ASP A 256 -11.85 36.19 -17.84
CA ASP A 256 -12.95 35.61 -18.61
C ASP A 256 -13.16 36.36 -19.92
N GLU A 257 -12.73 37.62 -19.98
CA GLU A 257 -12.80 38.49 -21.15
C GLU A 257 -11.41 38.69 -21.77
N PHE A 258 -11.36 38.87 -23.10
CA PHE A 258 -10.15 39.24 -23.84
C PHE A 258 -10.52 39.93 -25.15
N ALA A 259 -9.59 40.74 -25.69
CA ALA A 259 -9.80 41.42 -26.96
C ALA A 259 -10.00 40.42 -28.11
N GLY A 260 -11.02 40.65 -28.94
CA GLY A 260 -11.29 39.87 -30.15
C GLY A 260 -10.27 40.10 -31.26
N LEU A 261 -10.45 39.40 -32.38
CA LEU A 261 -9.69 39.66 -33.62
C LEU A 261 -10.18 40.96 -34.27
N ASP A 262 -9.27 41.78 -34.76
CA ASP A 262 -9.60 42.83 -35.72
C ASP A 262 -9.73 42.25 -37.15
N ASP A 263 -10.24 43.05 -38.08
CA ASP A 263 -10.48 42.64 -39.47
C ASP A 263 -9.19 42.12 -40.14
N MET A 264 -8.03 42.73 -39.83
CA MET A 264 -6.74 42.32 -40.38
C MET A 264 -6.36 40.89 -39.98
N TYR A 265 -6.48 40.54 -38.69
CA TYR A 265 -6.18 39.18 -38.24
C TYR A 265 -7.25 38.18 -38.70
N LEU A 266 -8.51 38.59 -38.74
CA LEU A 266 -9.61 37.74 -39.21
C LEU A 266 -9.43 37.37 -40.68
N ASP A 267 -9.26 38.36 -41.56
CA ASP A 267 -9.03 38.16 -43.00
C ASP A 267 -7.81 37.28 -43.26
N PHE A 268 -6.72 37.49 -42.50
CA PHE A 268 -5.52 36.68 -42.62
C PHE A 268 -5.77 35.22 -42.25
N LEU A 269 -6.43 34.98 -41.11
CA LEU A 269 -6.71 33.63 -40.62
C LEU A 269 -7.74 32.90 -41.48
N GLU A 270 -8.72 33.59 -42.06
CA GLU A 270 -9.69 33.01 -43.01
C GLU A 270 -9.01 32.63 -44.33
N SER A 271 -8.06 33.44 -44.79
CA SER A 271 -7.27 33.17 -46.00
C SER A 271 -6.23 32.05 -45.83
N HIS A 272 -5.83 31.74 -44.59
CA HIS A 272 -4.76 30.77 -44.29
C HIS A 272 -5.18 29.74 -43.22
N ASN A 273 -5.61 28.56 -43.66
CA ASN A 273 -6.18 27.51 -42.79
C ASN A 273 -5.16 26.65 -42.00
N LYS A 274 -3.85 26.85 -42.22
CA LYS A 274 -2.75 26.20 -41.50
C LYS A 274 -1.74 27.24 -41.04
N THR A 275 -2.19 28.12 -40.15
CA THR A 275 -1.40 29.25 -39.67
C THR A 275 -0.54 28.89 -38.47
N VAL A 276 0.71 29.35 -38.46
CA VAL A 276 1.59 29.37 -37.29
C VAL A 276 1.53 30.74 -36.63
N TYR A 277 1.20 30.79 -35.35
CA TYR A 277 1.34 32.01 -34.56
C TYR A 277 2.65 31.98 -33.77
N ILE A 278 3.41 33.08 -33.79
CA ILE A 278 4.71 33.20 -33.13
C ILE A 278 4.69 34.35 -32.13
N ALA A 279 4.96 34.03 -30.86
CA ALA A 279 5.18 35.02 -29.82
C ALA A 279 6.27 34.57 -28.83
N LEU A 280 7.44 35.21 -28.94
CA LEU A 280 8.58 34.98 -28.04
C LEU A 280 8.63 35.99 -26.87
N GLY A 281 7.56 36.77 -26.69
CA GLY A 281 7.47 37.80 -25.65
C GLY A 281 8.22 39.09 -26.02
N THR A 282 8.10 40.10 -25.16
CA THR A 282 8.69 41.44 -25.36
C THR A 282 10.18 41.52 -25.06
N HIS A 283 10.74 40.47 -24.44
CA HIS A 283 12.06 40.50 -23.82
C HIS A 283 13.08 39.56 -24.47
N ILE A 284 12.67 38.79 -25.49
CA ILE A 284 13.56 37.90 -26.23
C ILE A 284 13.94 38.55 -27.55
N VAL A 285 15.13 39.16 -27.56
CA VAL A 285 15.80 39.58 -28.79
C VAL A 285 16.61 38.39 -29.29
N LEU A 286 16.49 38.02 -30.56
CA LEU A 286 17.24 36.89 -31.15
C LEU A 286 18.55 37.39 -31.79
N PRO A 287 19.66 36.64 -31.70
CA PRO A 287 20.82 36.87 -32.55
C PRO A 287 20.44 36.70 -34.03
N ASP A 288 21.17 37.36 -34.93
CA ASP A 288 20.96 37.26 -36.39
C ASP A 288 20.93 35.82 -36.87
N GLU A 289 21.88 35.01 -36.43
CA GLU A 289 21.98 33.62 -36.83
C GLU A 289 20.72 32.81 -36.47
N ASP A 290 20.20 33.00 -35.26
CA ASP A 290 19.01 32.26 -34.78
C ASP A 290 17.73 32.77 -35.44
N LEU A 291 17.63 34.08 -35.67
CA LEU A 291 16.53 34.69 -36.41
C LEU A 291 16.48 34.17 -37.86
N VAL A 292 17.62 34.12 -38.54
CA VAL A 292 17.78 33.57 -39.89
C VAL A 292 17.41 32.08 -39.91
N LYS A 293 17.83 31.29 -38.92
CA LYS A 293 17.43 29.87 -38.78
C LYS A 293 15.91 29.71 -38.64
N LEU A 294 15.26 30.51 -37.80
CA LEU A 294 13.80 30.45 -37.60
C LEU A 294 13.06 30.83 -38.89
N ILE A 295 13.44 31.93 -39.54
CA ILE A 295 12.83 32.38 -40.80
C ILE A 295 12.99 31.29 -41.87
N ARG A 296 14.20 30.72 -42.02
CA ARG A 296 14.45 29.64 -42.96
C ARG A 296 13.58 28.42 -42.70
N GLY A 297 13.41 28.01 -41.43
CA GLY A 297 12.52 26.90 -41.07
C GLY A 297 11.05 27.16 -41.39
N LEU A 298 10.57 28.40 -41.20
CA LEU A 298 9.20 28.80 -41.56
C LEU A 298 8.99 28.79 -43.09
N VAL A 299 9.94 29.35 -43.84
CA VAL A 299 9.91 29.38 -45.32
C VAL A 299 9.92 27.96 -45.88
N MET A 300 10.78 27.08 -45.36
CA MET A 300 10.79 25.67 -45.73
C MET A 300 9.46 24.98 -45.44
N SER A 301 8.81 25.32 -44.31
CA SER A 301 7.50 24.76 -43.95
C SER A 301 6.37 25.24 -44.86
N LEU A 302 6.44 26.49 -45.34
CA LEU A 302 5.54 27.04 -46.36
C LEU A 302 5.74 26.34 -47.71
N ASP A 303 6.99 26.23 -48.17
CA ASP A 303 7.36 25.63 -49.46
C ASP A 303 7.04 24.12 -49.53
N MET A 304 7.08 23.43 -48.39
CA MET A 304 6.64 22.03 -48.25
C MET A 304 5.12 21.88 -48.11
N GLY A 305 4.37 22.98 -47.97
CA GLY A 305 2.90 22.97 -47.82
C GLY A 305 2.41 22.44 -46.46
N HIS A 306 3.30 22.37 -45.47
CA HIS A 306 2.94 22.00 -44.10
C HIS A 306 2.08 23.09 -43.46
N ILE A 307 2.42 24.35 -43.73
CA ILE A 307 1.70 25.55 -43.29
C ILE A 307 1.44 26.44 -44.51
N ASN A 308 0.50 27.38 -44.40
CA ASN A 308 0.24 28.36 -45.45
C ASN A 308 0.17 29.81 -44.95
N GLY A 309 0.25 30.05 -43.65
CA GLY A 309 0.31 31.40 -43.09
C GLY A 309 1.19 31.45 -41.84
N VAL A 310 1.80 32.60 -41.58
CA VAL A 310 2.51 32.89 -40.33
C VAL A 310 2.10 34.25 -39.81
N ILE A 311 1.68 34.31 -38.55
CA ILE A 311 1.52 35.56 -37.80
C ILE A 311 2.65 35.63 -36.79
N TRP A 312 3.50 36.65 -36.86
CA TRP A 312 4.60 36.84 -35.92
C TRP A 312 4.48 38.20 -35.22
N SER A 313 4.19 38.16 -33.92
CA SER A 313 4.22 39.35 -33.06
C SER A 313 5.65 39.60 -32.59
N MET A 314 6.30 40.62 -33.17
CA MET A 314 7.69 40.98 -32.93
C MET A 314 7.84 42.49 -32.72
N PRO A 315 8.15 42.95 -31.48
CA PRO A 315 8.35 44.37 -31.18
C PRO A 315 9.44 45.02 -32.04
N ALA A 316 9.33 46.32 -32.29
CA ALA A 316 10.31 47.07 -33.09
C ALA A 316 11.75 46.95 -32.56
N ALA A 317 11.93 46.97 -31.24
CA ALA A 317 13.23 46.79 -30.58
C ALA A 317 13.89 45.44 -30.92
N ALA A 318 13.10 44.37 -31.07
CA ALA A 318 13.61 43.05 -31.44
C ALA A 318 14.10 42.97 -32.89
N ARG A 319 13.75 43.94 -33.74
CA ARG A 319 14.17 44.02 -35.14
C ARG A 319 15.47 44.82 -35.33
N ARG A 320 15.90 45.57 -34.31
CA ARG A 320 16.98 46.57 -34.41
C ARG A 320 18.32 45.99 -34.85
N TYR A 321 18.60 44.74 -34.47
CA TYR A 321 19.88 44.09 -34.73
C TYR A 321 19.84 43.12 -35.91
N ALA A 322 18.69 42.95 -36.57
CA ALA A 322 18.49 41.93 -37.61
C ALA A 322 19.26 42.24 -38.90
N ASP A 323 20.02 41.26 -39.41
CA ASP A 323 20.58 41.32 -40.77
C ASP A 323 19.49 41.23 -41.84
N THR A 324 19.08 42.39 -42.35
CA THR A 324 18.05 42.51 -43.40
C THR A 324 18.50 42.01 -44.78
N THR A 325 19.80 41.78 -44.99
CA THR A 325 20.38 41.37 -46.27
C THR A 325 20.39 39.85 -46.48
N ALA A 326 20.20 39.07 -45.40
CA ALA A 326 20.11 37.63 -45.48
C ALA A 326 18.98 37.18 -46.44
N SER A 327 19.32 36.33 -47.41
CA SER A 327 18.43 35.84 -48.46
C SER A 327 18.19 34.33 -48.41
N PHE A 328 16.99 33.90 -48.76
CA PHE A 328 16.54 32.51 -48.78
C PHE A 328 15.96 32.17 -50.15
N GLU A 329 16.38 31.06 -50.74
CA GLU A 329 15.86 30.57 -52.01
C GLU A 329 14.55 29.81 -51.79
N ARG A 330 13.48 30.20 -52.49
CA ARG A 330 12.18 29.53 -52.47
C ARG A 330 12.13 28.35 -53.43
N LYS A 331 11.25 27.40 -53.14
CA LYS A 331 10.82 26.34 -54.07
C LYS A 331 10.11 26.97 -55.29
N GLY A 332 10.89 27.27 -56.32
CA GLY A 332 10.46 28.03 -57.51
C GLY A 332 11.50 29.04 -58.03
N GLY A 333 12.62 29.23 -57.33
CA GLY A 333 13.76 30.05 -57.78
C GLY A 333 13.67 31.54 -57.43
N SER A 334 12.66 31.98 -56.68
CA SER A 334 12.58 33.36 -56.16
C SER A 334 13.36 33.52 -54.85
N ASN A 335 14.08 34.63 -54.70
CA ASN A 335 14.83 34.93 -53.48
C ASN A 335 14.01 35.81 -52.52
N LEU A 336 13.89 35.37 -51.27
CA LEU A 336 13.25 36.06 -50.17
C LEU A 336 14.33 36.71 -49.30
N THR A 337 14.25 38.00 -48.98
CA THR A 337 15.17 38.62 -48.00
C THR A 337 14.48 38.89 -46.67
N VAL A 338 15.22 38.86 -45.56
CA VAL A 338 14.70 39.25 -44.24
C VAL A 338 14.09 40.66 -44.28
N GLY A 339 14.73 41.59 -45.00
CA GLY A 339 14.18 42.94 -45.21
C GLY A 339 12.83 42.95 -45.94
N SER A 340 12.65 42.12 -46.98
CA SER A 340 11.37 42.02 -47.70
C SER A 340 10.23 41.44 -46.84
N ILE A 341 10.57 40.54 -45.91
CA ILE A 341 9.62 39.99 -44.93
C ILE A 341 9.18 41.09 -43.96
N PHE A 342 10.14 41.86 -43.44
CA PHE A 342 9.86 42.93 -42.47
C PHE A 342 9.04 44.08 -43.06
N ASN A 343 9.16 44.32 -44.36
CA ASN A 343 8.37 45.30 -45.09
C ASN A 343 6.98 44.80 -45.50
N GLY A 344 6.58 43.57 -45.12
CA GLY A 344 5.26 43.01 -45.41
C GLY A 344 5.03 42.71 -46.89
N SER A 345 6.09 42.47 -47.68
CA SER A 345 5.98 42.21 -49.11
C SER A 345 5.43 40.82 -49.47
N HIS A 346 5.11 39.98 -48.48
CA HIS A 346 4.69 38.60 -48.65
C HIS A 346 3.38 38.35 -47.91
N SER A 347 2.30 38.07 -48.66
CA SER A 347 0.93 37.94 -48.12
C SER A 347 0.74 36.77 -47.15
N GLU A 348 1.65 35.79 -47.18
CA GLU A 348 1.65 34.61 -46.31
C GLU A 348 2.35 34.86 -44.94
N LEU A 349 3.00 36.02 -44.75
CA LEU A 349 3.74 36.38 -43.54
C LEU A 349 3.24 37.73 -42.98
N LEU A 350 2.52 37.69 -41.86
CA LEU A 350 2.02 38.87 -41.16
C LEU A 350 2.88 39.20 -39.94
N LEU A 351 3.69 40.27 -40.02
CA LEU A 351 4.53 40.75 -38.92
C LEU A 351 3.92 41.97 -38.25
N THR A 352 3.63 41.86 -36.95
CA THR A 352 2.98 42.93 -36.17
C THR A 352 3.79 43.24 -34.90
N SER A 353 3.60 44.42 -34.32
CA SER A 353 4.26 44.82 -33.07
C SER A 353 3.54 44.29 -31.83
N PHE A 354 2.23 44.11 -31.93
CA PHE A 354 1.33 43.55 -30.93
C PHE A 354 0.30 42.69 -31.67
N ALA A 355 -0.21 41.64 -31.03
CA ALA A 355 -1.29 40.81 -31.57
C ALA A 355 -2.22 40.33 -30.43
N PRO A 356 -3.54 40.21 -30.65
CA PRO A 356 -4.49 39.69 -29.66
C PRO A 356 -4.32 38.18 -29.48
N GLN A 357 -3.27 37.79 -28.75
CA GLN A 357 -2.79 36.42 -28.61
C GLN A 357 -3.92 35.42 -28.30
N ARG A 358 -4.75 35.70 -27.30
CA ARG A 358 -5.85 34.80 -26.91
C ARG A 358 -6.86 34.56 -28.03
N ALA A 359 -7.23 35.59 -28.79
CA ALA A 359 -8.16 35.44 -29.90
C ALA A 359 -7.54 34.68 -31.08
N ILE A 360 -6.25 34.90 -31.37
CA ILE A 360 -5.52 34.16 -32.40
C ILE A 360 -5.42 32.67 -32.01
N LEU A 361 -5.11 32.37 -30.74
CA LEU A 361 -5.01 30.99 -30.25
C LEU A 361 -6.37 30.27 -30.25
N GLU A 362 -7.47 30.99 -30.03
CA GLU A 362 -8.83 30.41 -30.08
C GLU A 362 -9.26 30.02 -31.50
N HIS A 363 -8.75 30.71 -32.52
CA HIS A 363 -9.16 30.52 -33.90
C HIS A 363 -8.73 29.16 -34.45
N THR A 364 -9.65 28.45 -35.14
CA THR A 364 -9.45 27.06 -35.61
C THR A 364 -8.35 26.90 -36.66
N ASN A 365 -8.00 27.99 -37.35
CA ASN A 365 -6.96 27.99 -38.38
C ASN A 365 -5.54 28.19 -37.82
N THR A 366 -5.41 28.53 -36.53
CA THR A 366 -4.12 28.55 -35.83
C THR A 366 -3.74 27.13 -35.43
N ARG A 367 -2.81 26.52 -36.17
CA ARG A 367 -2.44 25.10 -36.02
C ARG A 367 -1.23 24.87 -35.12
N VAL A 368 -0.34 25.85 -35.02
CA VAL A 368 0.86 25.77 -34.19
C VAL A 368 1.09 27.10 -33.51
N TYR A 369 1.32 27.08 -32.21
CA TYR A 369 1.81 28.22 -31.46
C TYR A 369 3.31 28.04 -31.15
N LEU A 370 4.15 28.83 -31.81
CA LEU A 370 5.57 28.90 -31.51
C LEU A 370 5.80 29.89 -30.38
N THR A 371 6.21 29.39 -29.23
CA THR A 371 6.33 30.18 -28.01
C THR A 371 7.64 29.90 -27.28
N HIS A 372 8.06 30.88 -26.47
CA HIS A 372 9.15 30.70 -25.53
C HIS A 372 8.73 29.91 -24.27
N GLY A 373 7.44 29.62 -24.09
CA GLY A 373 6.95 28.78 -22.99
C GLY A 373 6.87 29.47 -21.63
N GLY A 374 6.81 30.80 -21.58
CA GLY A 374 6.54 31.53 -20.33
C GLY A 374 5.16 31.16 -19.74
N GLY A 375 4.99 31.34 -18.43
CA GLY A 375 3.78 30.91 -17.70
C GLY A 375 2.45 31.33 -18.36
N SER A 376 2.29 32.59 -18.77
CA SER A 376 1.04 33.06 -19.44
C SER A 376 0.88 32.44 -20.83
N SER A 377 1.93 32.39 -21.66
CA SER A 377 1.89 31.72 -22.97
C SER A 377 1.49 30.25 -22.86
N ALA A 378 2.07 29.52 -21.90
CA ALA A 378 1.72 28.12 -21.67
C ALA A 378 0.25 27.98 -21.22
N ASN A 379 -0.19 28.82 -20.29
CA ASN A 379 -1.57 28.81 -19.78
C ASN A 379 -2.59 29.12 -20.88
N GLU A 380 -2.35 30.13 -21.71
CA GLU A 380 -3.24 30.55 -22.80
C GLU A 380 -3.31 29.51 -23.91
N ALA A 381 -2.17 28.92 -24.30
CA ALA A 381 -2.11 27.86 -25.30
C ALA A 381 -2.96 26.64 -24.88
N LEU A 382 -2.84 26.23 -23.62
CA LEU A 382 -3.63 25.13 -23.07
C LEU A 382 -5.10 25.50 -22.96
N PHE A 383 -5.43 26.72 -22.50
CA PHE A 383 -6.81 27.18 -22.35
C PHE A 383 -7.59 27.18 -23.67
N HIS A 384 -6.93 27.57 -24.75
CA HIS A 384 -7.51 27.60 -26.09
C HIS A 384 -7.37 26.27 -26.83
N GLY A 385 -6.44 25.42 -26.41
CA GLY A 385 -6.19 24.13 -27.02
C GLY A 385 -5.42 24.26 -28.33
N THR A 386 -4.36 25.08 -28.32
CA THR A 386 -3.47 25.24 -29.46
C THR A 386 -2.19 24.40 -29.24
N PRO A 387 -1.83 23.49 -30.16
CA PRO A 387 -0.57 22.76 -30.06
C PRO A 387 0.65 23.70 -30.04
N VAL A 388 1.67 23.35 -29.26
CA VAL A 388 2.84 24.22 -29.05
C VAL A 388 4.12 23.69 -29.66
N LEU A 389 4.90 24.59 -30.28
CA LEU A 389 6.32 24.40 -30.56
C LEU A 389 7.10 25.32 -29.62
N VAL A 390 7.76 24.76 -28.62
CA VAL A 390 8.33 25.53 -27.52
C VAL A 390 9.86 25.63 -27.58
N ILE A 391 10.38 26.83 -27.34
CA ILE A 391 11.83 27.10 -27.19
C ILE A 391 12.05 27.80 -25.86
N GLY A 392 12.39 27.05 -24.81
CA GLY A 392 12.65 27.66 -23.50
C GLY A 392 13.98 28.43 -23.51
N TYR A 393 13.96 29.73 -23.20
CA TYR A 393 15.19 30.53 -23.11
C TYR A 393 15.75 30.59 -21.69
N PHE A 394 14.92 30.84 -20.68
CA PHE A 394 15.40 30.99 -19.30
C PHE A 394 14.31 30.79 -18.24
N PHE A 395 14.72 30.59 -16.98
CA PHE A 395 13.81 30.46 -15.82
C PHE A 395 12.70 29.42 -16.02
N ASP A 396 11.45 29.80 -15.74
CA ASP A 396 10.24 28.98 -15.80
C ASP A 396 9.94 28.47 -17.21
N GLN A 397 10.45 29.13 -18.24
CA GLN A 397 10.26 28.73 -19.64
C GLN A 397 10.79 27.31 -19.91
N LEU A 398 11.92 26.96 -19.28
CA LEU A 398 12.57 25.68 -19.47
C LEU A 398 11.77 24.54 -18.79
N SER A 399 11.27 24.78 -17.58
CA SER A 399 10.42 23.82 -16.85
C SER A 399 9.05 23.67 -17.53
N ASN A 400 8.45 24.77 -17.97
CA ASN A 400 7.19 24.73 -18.72
C ASN A 400 7.34 24.01 -20.06
N SER A 401 8.45 24.22 -20.78
CA SER A 401 8.75 23.50 -22.02
C SER A 401 8.72 21.99 -21.82
N ALA A 402 9.41 21.48 -20.80
CA ALA A 402 9.41 20.05 -20.49
C ALA A 402 8.02 19.53 -20.12
N ARG A 403 7.24 20.28 -19.32
CA ARG A 403 5.87 19.91 -18.93
C ARG A 403 4.90 19.85 -20.12
N LEU A 404 5.00 20.80 -21.06
CA LEU A 404 4.19 20.83 -22.28
C LEU A 404 4.48 19.61 -23.18
N VAL A 405 5.76 19.24 -23.31
CA VAL A 405 6.16 18.02 -24.02
C VAL A 405 5.68 16.77 -23.30
N GLU A 406 5.83 16.68 -21.98
CA GLU A 406 5.40 15.52 -21.19
C GLU A 406 3.88 15.30 -21.24
N ALA A 407 3.09 16.38 -21.25
CA ALA A 407 1.65 16.31 -21.43
C ALA A 407 1.22 15.91 -22.86
N GLY A 408 2.18 15.92 -23.80
CA GLY A 408 1.97 15.56 -25.20
C GLY A 408 1.16 16.59 -25.97
N VAL A 409 1.23 17.87 -25.57
CA VAL A 409 0.52 18.99 -26.23
C VAL A 409 1.42 19.75 -27.20
N GLY A 410 2.68 19.35 -27.33
CA GLY A 410 3.65 20.03 -28.19
C GLY A 410 5.02 19.38 -28.20
N LEU A 411 5.91 19.99 -28.98
CA LEU A 411 7.31 19.57 -29.15
C LEU A 411 8.24 20.71 -28.73
N ALA A 412 9.44 20.36 -28.25
CA ALA A 412 10.46 21.34 -27.87
C ALA A 412 11.62 21.40 -28.88
N MET A 413 12.27 22.56 -28.95
CA MET A 413 13.56 22.76 -29.61
C MET A 413 14.59 23.26 -28.61
N ASP A 414 15.84 22.84 -28.79
CA ASP A 414 16.97 23.37 -28.03
C ASP A 414 17.39 24.73 -28.62
N LYS A 415 17.42 25.77 -27.80
CA LYS A 415 17.73 27.14 -28.26
C LYS A 415 19.14 27.30 -28.84
N PHE A 416 20.06 26.37 -28.58
CA PHE A 416 21.44 26.44 -29.04
C PHE A 416 21.73 25.55 -30.25
N ASP A 417 21.00 24.45 -30.38
CA ASP A 417 21.33 23.37 -31.33
C ASP A 417 20.22 23.13 -32.37
N PHE A 418 19.22 24.01 -32.47
CA PHE A 418 18.14 23.84 -33.46
C PHE A 418 18.59 24.17 -34.88
N THR A 419 18.02 23.45 -35.86
CA THR A 419 18.24 23.65 -37.29
C THR A 419 16.93 23.95 -38.03
N PRO A 420 16.97 24.64 -39.19
CA PRO A 420 15.79 24.88 -40.02
C PRO A 420 15.04 23.60 -40.42
N GLU A 421 15.77 22.53 -40.76
CA GLU A 421 15.21 21.22 -41.11
C GLU A 421 14.53 20.58 -39.89
N GLY A 422 15.17 20.65 -38.73
CA GLY A 422 14.64 20.12 -37.48
C GLY A 422 13.37 20.85 -37.00
N MET A 423 13.28 22.16 -37.25
CA MET A 423 12.08 22.96 -37.01
C MET A 423 10.95 22.57 -37.97
N THR A 424 11.25 22.50 -39.27
CA THR A 424 10.29 22.12 -40.33
C THR A 424 9.67 20.76 -40.05
N SER A 425 10.50 19.77 -39.69
CA SER A 425 10.05 18.42 -39.32
C SER A 425 9.11 18.42 -38.11
N ARG A 426 9.38 19.23 -37.09
CA ARG A 426 8.52 19.35 -35.90
C ARG A 426 7.19 20.04 -36.19
N ILE A 427 7.20 21.10 -37.01
CA ILE A 427 5.97 21.76 -37.47
C ILE A 427 5.10 20.74 -38.24
N CYS A 428 5.70 19.99 -39.16
CA CYS A 428 5.02 18.91 -39.89
C CYS A 428 4.41 17.89 -38.93
N ALA A 429 5.17 17.40 -37.94
CA ALA A 429 4.67 16.44 -36.96
C ALA A 429 3.46 16.94 -36.16
N ILE A 430 3.46 18.23 -35.77
CA ILE A 430 2.34 18.85 -35.06
C ILE A 430 1.11 19.02 -35.97
N VAL A 431 1.31 19.48 -37.21
CA VAL A 431 0.20 19.78 -38.14
C VAL A 431 -0.42 18.52 -38.72
N VAL A 432 0.40 17.52 -39.07
CA VAL A 432 -0.07 16.25 -39.66
C VAL A 432 -0.66 15.34 -38.60
N ASP A 433 -0.01 15.23 -37.43
CA ASP A 433 -0.39 14.38 -36.29
C ASP A 433 -1.02 13.03 -36.71
N PRO A 434 -0.26 12.14 -37.38
CA PRO A 434 -0.82 10.99 -38.09
C PRO A 434 -1.56 10.00 -37.16
N GLU A 435 -1.16 9.90 -35.90
CA GLU A 435 -1.80 9.06 -34.88
C GLU A 435 -2.89 9.79 -34.09
N GLY A 436 -3.09 11.10 -34.30
CA GLY A 436 -4.02 11.94 -33.56
C GLY A 436 -3.67 12.13 -32.07
N ASN A 437 -2.42 11.85 -31.67
CA ASN A 437 -2.00 11.86 -30.28
C ASN A 437 -1.92 13.29 -29.73
N ILE A 438 -1.37 14.22 -30.52
CA ILE A 438 -1.22 15.62 -30.10
C ILE A 438 -2.61 16.25 -30.00
N ALA A 439 -3.46 16.09 -31.01
CA ALA A 439 -4.82 16.61 -31.01
C ALA A 439 -5.64 16.09 -29.82
N ARG A 440 -5.58 14.78 -29.52
CA ARG A 440 -6.26 14.19 -28.36
C ARG A 440 -5.76 14.79 -27.04
N ASN A 441 -4.46 14.91 -26.86
CA ASN A 441 -3.87 15.44 -25.64
C ASN A 441 -4.16 16.94 -25.46
N VAL A 442 -4.09 17.72 -26.54
CA VAL A 442 -4.44 19.15 -26.57
C VAL A 442 -5.90 19.34 -26.16
N GLU A 443 -6.84 18.58 -26.73
CA GLU A 443 -8.25 18.66 -26.34
C GLU A 443 -8.48 18.24 -24.88
N ARG A 444 -7.80 17.19 -24.40
CA ARG A 444 -7.83 16.79 -22.99
C ARG A 444 -7.38 17.95 -22.10
N MET A 445 -6.23 18.55 -22.40
CA MET A 445 -5.66 19.62 -21.60
C MET A 445 -6.52 20.89 -21.68
N LYS A 446 -7.10 21.22 -22.85
CA LYS A 446 -8.07 22.33 -23.00
C LYS A 446 -9.25 22.22 -22.05
N ARG A 447 -9.84 21.04 -21.93
CA ARG A 447 -10.96 20.82 -21.00
C ARG A 447 -10.52 20.99 -19.55
N ILE A 448 -9.36 20.44 -19.19
CA ILE A 448 -8.79 20.59 -17.84
C ILE A 448 -8.49 22.07 -17.54
N ALA A 449 -7.98 22.81 -18.53
CA ALA A 449 -7.61 24.22 -18.44
C ALA A 449 -8.78 25.09 -18.03
N ARG A 450 -9.88 24.92 -18.76
CA ARG A 450 -11.10 25.69 -18.58
C ARG A 450 -11.72 25.40 -17.21
N VAL A 451 -11.68 24.15 -16.75
CA VAL A 451 -12.11 23.79 -15.40
C VAL A 451 -11.19 24.41 -14.34
N ALA A 452 -9.88 24.27 -14.50
CA ALA A 452 -8.89 24.76 -13.55
C ALA A 452 -8.90 26.30 -13.45
N SER A 453 -9.20 27.02 -14.53
CA SER A 453 -9.26 28.49 -14.53
C SER A 453 -10.30 29.07 -13.57
N ARG A 454 -11.35 28.31 -13.24
CA ARG A 454 -12.37 28.70 -12.25
C ARG A 454 -11.83 28.74 -10.82
N ARG A 455 -10.65 28.16 -10.56
CA ARG A 455 -10.02 28.15 -9.23
C ARG A 455 -9.57 29.53 -8.76
N LYS A 456 -9.61 30.57 -9.61
CA LYS A 456 -9.49 31.97 -9.14
C LYS A 456 -10.57 32.33 -8.11
N HIS A 457 -11.76 31.75 -8.20
CA HIS A 457 -12.80 31.90 -7.16
C HIS A 457 -12.44 31.15 -5.88
N PHE A 458 -11.87 29.95 -6.00
CA PHE A 458 -11.36 29.21 -4.84
C PHE A 458 -10.17 29.94 -4.16
N ALA A 459 -9.32 30.61 -4.94
CA ALA A 459 -8.28 31.48 -4.40
C ALA A 459 -8.90 32.64 -3.57
N ALA A 460 -9.98 33.24 -4.06
CA ALA A 460 -10.73 34.26 -3.32
C ALA A 460 -11.38 33.69 -2.04
N ASP A 461 -11.97 32.49 -2.10
CA ASP A 461 -12.52 31.80 -0.90
C ASP A 461 -11.43 31.62 0.17
N MET A 462 -10.22 31.25 -0.26
CA MET A 462 -9.10 31.01 0.65
C MET A 462 -8.51 32.30 1.22
N VAL A 463 -8.52 33.40 0.45
CA VAL A 463 -8.21 34.75 0.95
C VAL A 463 -9.16 35.13 2.08
N GLU A 464 -10.47 34.99 1.86
CA GLU A 464 -11.50 35.29 2.85
C GLU A 464 -11.37 34.41 4.10
N GLU A 465 -11.20 33.10 3.92
CA GLU A 465 -11.01 32.13 5.00
C GLU A 465 -9.83 32.53 5.91
N VAL A 466 -8.68 32.88 5.30
CA VAL A 466 -7.48 33.26 6.05
C VAL A 466 -7.63 34.60 6.76
N ILE A 467 -8.35 35.56 6.17
CA ILE A 467 -8.68 36.82 6.86
C ILE A 467 -9.52 36.53 8.11
N HIS A 468 -10.61 35.77 7.98
CA HIS A 468 -11.50 35.45 9.09
C HIS A 468 -10.81 34.66 10.20
N ASP A 469 -10.02 33.65 9.82
CA ASP A 469 -9.22 32.91 10.80
C ASP A 469 -8.19 33.85 11.47
N HIS A 470 -7.50 34.70 10.73
CA HIS A 470 -6.50 35.61 11.29
C HIS A 470 -7.08 36.57 12.34
N GLU A 471 -8.26 37.14 12.08
CA GLU A 471 -8.97 38.06 12.99
C GLU A 471 -9.28 37.45 14.35
N LEU A 472 -9.63 36.15 14.37
CA LEU A 472 -10.09 35.45 15.58
C LEU A 472 -9.03 34.54 16.20
N ARG A 473 -7.93 34.29 15.48
CA ARG A 473 -6.83 33.41 15.91
C ARG A 473 -6.06 33.97 17.10
N PHE A 474 -5.96 35.29 17.22
CA PHE A 474 -5.18 35.95 18.26
C PHE A 474 -6.07 36.69 19.26
N ARG A 475 -5.83 36.47 20.56
CA ARG A 475 -6.44 37.27 21.64
C ARG A 475 -5.36 37.72 22.60
N ARG A 476 -5.25 39.04 22.79
CA ARG A 476 -4.19 39.66 23.62
C ARG A 476 -2.77 39.23 23.21
N GLY A 477 -2.53 39.06 21.90
CA GLY A 477 -1.23 38.66 21.35
C GLY A 477 -0.89 37.18 21.52
N GLN A 478 -1.77 36.36 22.11
CA GLN A 478 -1.60 34.90 22.17
C GLN A 478 -2.49 34.21 21.15
N GLU A 479 -1.91 33.25 20.43
CA GLU A 479 -2.63 32.37 19.52
C GLU A 479 -3.52 31.40 20.31
N LEU A 480 -4.83 31.47 20.11
CA LEU A 480 -5.81 30.75 20.93
C LEU A 480 -5.98 29.28 20.56
N ARG A 481 -5.89 28.94 19.27
CA ARG A 481 -6.04 27.57 18.77
C ARG A 481 -5.24 27.39 17.47
N PRO A 482 -4.31 26.44 17.39
CA PRO A 482 -3.68 26.12 16.12
C PRO A 482 -4.47 25.01 15.42
N VAL A 483 -5.26 25.33 14.40
CA VAL A 483 -6.21 24.39 13.75
C VAL A 483 -6.18 24.51 12.21
N HIS A 484 -6.56 23.40 11.56
CA HIS A 484 -6.72 23.00 10.14
C HIS A 484 -5.79 23.56 9.05
N LEU A 485 -5.39 24.83 9.07
CA LEU A 485 -4.54 25.44 8.04
C LEU A 485 -3.05 25.08 8.18
N GLN A 486 -2.64 24.50 9.32
CA GLN A 486 -1.28 24.03 9.55
C GLN A 486 -1.21 22.52 9.82
N THR A 487 -0.28 21.84 9.17
CA THR A 487 0.01 20.42 9.44
C THR A 487 0.65 20.25 10.82
N ALA A 488 0.50 19.08 11.45
CA ALA A 488 0.97 18.85 12.81
C ALA A 488 2.48 19.09 13.00
N ASP A 489 3.30 18.77 12.00
CA ASP A 489 4.75 18.97 11.99
C ASP A 489 5.17 20.45 12.02
N MET A 490 4.31 21.36 11.55
CA MET A 490 4.54 22.82 11.64
C MET A 490 4.34 23.36 13.06
N ARG A 491 3.59 22.62 13.89
CA ARG A 491 3.20 23.01 15.25
C ARG A 491 4.05 22.35 16.33
N MET A 492 5.09 21.61 15.95
CA MET A 492 5.94 20.91 16.90
C MET A 492 7.43 21.08 16.56
N PRO A 493 8.34 20.92 17.54
CA PRO A 493 9.78 21.00 17.28
C PRO A 493 10.24 20.00 16.22
N ILE A 494 11.23 20.37 15.40
CA ILE A 494 11.70 19.56 14.27
C ILE A 494 12.16 18.15 14.69
N TRP A 495 12.72 18.02 15.89
CA TRP A 495 13.14 16.72 16.42
C TRP A 495 11.96 15.80 16.69
N LYS A 496 10.82 16.32 17.16
CA LYS A 496 9.60 15.54 17.35
C LYS A 496 8.93 15.24 16.02
N ALA A 497 8.85 16.23 15.13
CA ALA A 497 8.29 16.06 13.80
C ALA A 497 9.04 15.02 12.96
N ARG A 498 10.36 14.89 13.17
CA ARG A 498 11.23 13.93 12.47
C ARG A 498 11.61 12.72 13.32
N ASN A 499 11.04 12.58 14.51
CA ASN A 499 11.37 11.53 15.47
C ASN A 499 12.87 11.44 15.79
N TRP A 500 13.63 12.54 15.68
CA TRP A 500 15.05 12.58 16.02
C TRP A 500 15.29 12.31 17.50
N ASP A 501 14.36 12.66 18.38
CA ASP A 501 14.36 12.22 19.77
C ASP A 501 14.30 10.70 19.89
N LEU A 502 13.43 10.03 19.12
CA LEU A 502 13.38 8.57 19.08
C LEU A 502 14.65 7.97 18.49
N TRP A 503 15.20 8.57 17.43
CA TRP A 503 16.49 8.15 16.85
C TRP A 503 17.65 8.36 17.81
N ALA A 504 17.75 9.51 18.46
CA ALA A 504 18.79 9.82 19.43
C ALA A 504 18.70 8.89 20.65
N THR A 505 17.49 8.59 21.11
CA THR A 505 17.26 7.61 22.18
C THR A 505 17.70 6.21 21.74
N SER A 506 17.38 5.82 20.50
CA SER A 506 17.77 4.53 19.92
C SER A 506 19.29 4.43 19.72
N VAL A 507 19.93 5.51 19.23
CA VAL A 507 21.38 5.59 19.06
C VAL A 507 22.06 5.58 20.41
N LEU A 508 21.64 6.38 21.38
CA LEU A 508 22.17 6.40 22.74
C LEU A 508 22.12 5.00 23.37
N LEU A 509 20.98 4.31 23.26
CA LEU A 509 20.84 2.93 23.71
C LEU A 509 21.82 2.00 22.98
N ALA A 510 22.00 2.18 21.68
CA ALA A 510 22.96 1.41 20.88
C ALA A 510 24.43 1.72 21.24
N THR A 511 24.81 2.99 21.48
CA THR A 511 26.17 3.37 21.90
C THR A 511 26.45 2.90 23.31
N MET A 512 25.53 3.05 24.26
CA MET A 512 25.68 2.51 25.61
C MET A 512 25.93 1.00 25.57
N THR A 513 25.18 0.29 24.72
CA THR A 513 25.37 -1.14 24.49
C THR A 513 26.73 -1.43 23.84
N GLY A 514 27.12 -0.66 22.81
CA GLY A 514 28.39 -0.79 22.10
C GLY A 514 29.63 -0.47 22.94
N THR A 515 29.57 0.53 23.82
CA THR A 515 30.65 0.89 24.75
C THR A 515 30.80 -0.16 25.84
N ALA A 516 29.69 -0.66 26.40
CA ALA A 516 29.72 -1.78 27.34
C ALA A 516 30.35 -3.04 26.70
N CYS A 517 30.04 -3.29 25.43
CA CYS A 517 30.64 -4.32 24.60
C CYS A 517 32.16 -4.13 24.39
N PHE A 518 32.60 -2.92 24.03
CA PHE A 518 34.01 -2.59 23.81
C PHE A 518 34.85 -2.69 25.08
N LEU A 519 34.35 -2.16 26.21
CA LEU A 519 34.99 -2.29 27.52
C LEU A 519 35.07 -3.75 27.97
N GLY A 520 34.03 -4.55 27.70
CA GLY A 520 34.05 -5.99 27.90
C GLY A 520 35.15 -6.69 27.11
N VAL A 521 35.30 -6.36 25.82
CA VAL A 521 36.38 -6.91 24.96
C VAL A 521 37.77 -6.47 25.42
N GLY A 522 37.94 -5.21 25.85
CA GLY A 522 39.19 -4.70 26.41
C GLY A 522 39.58 -5.40 27.72
N TYR A 523 38.60 -5.75 28.55
CA TYR A 523 38.79 -6.55 29.76
C TYR A 523 39.16 -8.01 29.45
N ILE A 524 38.54 -8.61 28.43
CA ILE A 524 38.85 -9.98 27.96
C ILE A 524 40.26 -10.07 27.37
N ARG A 525 40.74 -9.06 26.66
CA ARG A 525 42.12 -9.01 26.15
C ARG A 525 43.19 -8.92 27.26
N ARG A 526 42.81 -8.52 28.48
CA ARG A 526 43.68 -8.51 29.66
C ARG A 526 43.65 -9.83 30.46
N LEU A 527 42.75 -10.76 30.11
CA LEU A 527 42.73 -12.09 30.72
C LEU A 527 43.78 -12.98 30.03
N ASP A 528 44.67 -13.55 30.85
CA ASP A 528 45.87 -14.27 30.43
C ASP A 528 45.58 -15.44 29.47
N SER A 529 46.42 -15.56 28.44
CA SER A 529 46.26 -16.39 27.23
C SER A 529 46.14 -17.90 27.48
N LYS A 530 46.42 -18.37 28.70
CA LYS A 530 46.33 -19.80 29.09
C LYS A 530 44.89 -20.26 29.31
N SER A 531 44.00 -19.43 29.84
CA SER A 531 42.63 -19.85 30.19
C SER A 531 41.72 -20.00 28.96
N PHE A 532 41.99 -19.23 27.89
CA PHE A 532 41.19 -19.28 26.66
C PHE A 532 41.41 -20.58 25.85
N LYS A 533 42.64 -21.12 25.85
CA LYS A 533 42.96 -22.39 25.16
C LYS A 533 42.28 -23.60 25.83
N GLN A 534 42.21 -23.65 27.16
CA GLN A 534 41.56 -24.75 27.89
C GLN A 534 40.04 -24.83 27.66
N VAL A 535 39.36 -23.70 27.49
CA VAL A 535 37.90 -23.66 27.29
C VAL A 535 37.51 -24.15 25.89
N MET A 536 38.30 -23.83 24.86
CA MET A 536 38.08 -24.33 23.50
C MET A 536 38.32 -25.85 23.39
N GLU A 537 39.21 -26.39 24.21
CA GLU A 537 39.51 -27.82 24.26
C GLU A 537 38.43 -28.64 24.99
N MET A 538 37.79 -28.05 26.01
CA MET A 538 36.59 -28.62 26.67
C MET A 538 35.38 -28.71 25.74
N LEU A 539 35.14 -27.68 24.91
CA LEU A 539 34.01 -27.67 23.97
C LEU A 539 34.18 -28.71 22.85
N ARG A 540 35.42 -29.04 22.49
CA ARG A 540 35.73 -30.07 21.51
C ARG A 540 35.49 -31.49 22.04
N LYS A 541 35.72 -31.72 23.35
CA LYS A 541 35.43 -32.99 24.02
C LYS A 541 33.93 -33.23 24.24
N ALA A 542 33.15 -32.19 24.46
CA ALA A 542 31.69 -32.31 24.72
C ALA A 542 30.86 -32.72 23.48
N GLN A 543 31.44 -32.74 22.28
CA GLN A 543 30.75 -33.10 21.04
C GLN A 543 30.89 -34.58 20.64
N CYS A 544 31.76 -35.37 21.30
CA CYS A 544 32.16 -36.69 20.79
C CYS A 544 31.60 -37.93 21.53
N GLU A 545 30.98 -37.85 22.71
CA GLU A 545 30.61 -39.07 23.45
C GLU A 545 29.13 -39.10 23.86
N ASN A 546 28.37 -39.92 23.12
CA ASN A 546 27.21 -40.66 23.61
C ASN A 546 27.71 -42.01 24.19
N PHE A 547 26.97 -42.54 25.17
CA PHE A 547 26.86 -43.94 25.64
C PHE A 547 27.55 -44.40 26.95
N SER A 548 26.72 -45.17 27.68
CA SER A 548 26.86 -46.06 28.84
C SER A 548 27.08 -45.49 30.25
N MET A 549 26.10 -45.77 31.10
CA MET A 549 26.22 -45.84 32.56
C MET A 549 26.75 -47.22 32.91
N ASP A 550 27.75 -47.28 33.79
CA ASP A 550 27.91 -48.40 34.71
C ASP A 550 28.41 -47.91 36.07
N SER A 551 27.90 -48.55 37.12
CA SER A 551 28.04 -48.16 38.52
C SER A 551 29.03 -49.07 39.24
N SER A 552 30.25 -48.59 39.50
CA SER A 552 31.09 -48.96 40.65
C SER A 552 32.51 -48.41 40.50
N ASN A 553 32.87 -47.40 41.30
CA ASN A 553 34.11 -47.34 42.09
C ASN A 553 34.37 -45.91 42.56
N SER A 554 34.35 -45.75 43.87
CA SER A 554 34.93 -44.62 44.58
C SER A 554 36.45 -44.78 44.65
N SER A 555 37.22 -43.91 43.99
CA SER A 555 38.48 -43.36 44.50
C SER A 555 39.13 -42.34 43.54
N ASN A 556 39.30 -41.13 44.08
CA ASN A 556 40.28 -40.07 43.78
C ASN A 556 41.03 -40.06 42.43
N VAL A 557 40.70 -39.06 41.60
CA VAL A 557 41.71 -38.32 40.81
C VAL A 557 41.45 -36.81 40.94
N MET A 558 42.39 -36.12 41.57
CA MET A 558 42.53 -34.66 41.59
C MET A 558 42.87 -34.14 40.18
N LEU A 559 42.09 -33.18 39.67
CA LEU A 559 42.48 -32.28 38.58
C LEU A 559 41.99 -30.85 38.89
N GLY A 560 42.94 -29.92 38.98
CA GLY A 560 42.72 -28.53 39.35
C GLY A 560 41.98 -27.72 38.27
N LYS A 561 41.10 -26.82 38.73
CA LYS A 561 40.34 -25.85 37.93
C LYS A 561 41.11 -24.53 37.78
N PRO A 562 41.12 -23.88 36.61
CA PRO A 562 41.07 -22.43 36.52
C PRO A 562 39.65 -22.03 36.11
N GLY A 563 38.94 -21.37 37.03
CA GLY A 563 37.60 -20.88 36.79
C GLY A 563 37.60 -19.70 35.81
N LEU A 564 37.05 -19.91 34.62
CA LEU A 564 36.54 -18.81 33.82
C LEU A 564 35.28 -18.30 34.56
N ASP A 565 35.30 -17.04 35.04
CA ASP A 565 34.14 -16.44 35.71
C ASP A 565 32.91 -16.52 34.80
N LEU A 566 31.84 -17.10 35.33
CA LEU A 566 30.57 -17.37 34.63
C LEU A 566 29.99 -16.08 34.02
N LYS A 567 30.25 -14.92 34.63
CA LYS A 567 29.84 -13.61 34.13
C LYS A 567 30.57 -13.23 32.84
N THR A 568 31.85 -13.57 32.72
CA THR A 568 32.68 -13.27 31.55
C THR A 568 32.29 -14.13 30.35
N ALA A 569 32.02 -15.42 30.57
CA ALA A 569 31.50 -16.32 29.53
C ALA A 569 30.12 -15.83 29.03
N ALA A 570 29.19 -15.52 29.93
CA ALA A 570 27.86 -15.02 29.58
C ALA A 570 27.91 -13.71 28.76
N THR A 571 28.87 -12.83 29.05
CA THR A 571 29.05 -11.55 28.34
C THR A 571 29.54 -11.77 26.91
N VAL A 572 30.52 -12.65 26.69
CA VAL A 572 31.02 -12.99 25.33
C VAL A 572 29.94 -13.66 24.49
N PHE A 573 29.19 -14.60 25.07
CA PHE A 573 28.08 -15.25 24.39
C PHE A 573 26.97 -14.25 24.03
N GLY A 574 26.62 -13.32 24.93
CA GLY A 574 25.64 -12.26 24.65
C GLY A 574 26.05 -11.33 23.50
N LEU A 575 27.34 -11.01 23.42
CA LEU A 575 27.96 -10.21 22.37
C LEU A 575 27.92 -10.87 20.99
N LEU A 576 28.33 -12.14 20.90
CA LEU A 576 28.27 -12.91 19.66
C LEU A 576 26.83 -13.11 19.18
N ALA A 577 25.90 -13.31 20.11
CA ALA A 577 24.47 -13.37 19.80
C ALA A 577 23.97 -12.07 19.19
N LEU A 578 24.32 -10.91 19.75
CA LEU A 578 23.91 -9.59 19.22
C LEU A 578 24.38 -9.36 17.77
N VAL A 579 25.64 -9.68 17.46
CA VAL A 579 26.18 -9.55 16.09
C VAL A 579 25.46 -10.49 15.12
N TYR A 580 25.28 -11.75 15.50
CA TYR A 580 24.56 -12.72 14.70
C TYR A 580 23.12 -12.25 14.41
N TYR A 581 22.38 -11.81 15.43
CA TYR A 581 21.02 -11.30 15.25
C TYR A 581 20.97 -10.03 14.42
N GLY A 582 21.96 -9.13 14.51
CA GLY A 582 22.06 -7.95 13.65
C GLY A 582 22.20 -8.27 12.17
N ILE A 583 23.03 -9.28 11.84
CA ILE A 583 23.18 -9.79 10.46
C ILE A 583 21.87 -10.40 9.96
N GLU A 584 21.22 -11.24 10.78
CA GLU A 584 19.96 -11.90 10.41
C GLU A 584 18.81 -10.90 10.21
N ILE A 585 18.72 -9.85 11.03
CA ILE A 585 17.74 -8.76 10.85
C ILE A 585 18.02 -8.01 9.54
N SER A 586 19.29 -7.69 9.25
CA SER A 586 19.66 -6.97 8.03
C SER A 586 19.34 -7.78 6.77
N LYS A 587 19.61 -9.10 6.78
CA LYS A 587 19.20 -10.02 5.71
C LYS A 587 17.69 -10.07 5.56
N ALA A 588 16.94 -10.14 6.66
CA ALA A 588 15.48 -10.17 6.64
C ALA A 588 14.89 -8.88 6.04
N VAL A 589 15.46 -7.71 6.36
CA VAL A 589 15.05 -6.42 5.77
C VAL A 589 15.36 -6.38 4.28
N TRP A 590 16.57 -6.77 3.88
CA TRP A 590 16.97 -6.82 2.48
C TRP A 590 16.05 -7.73 1.66
N ILE A 591 15.91 -9.01 2.05
CA ILE A 591 15.05 -9.98 1.36
C ILE A 591 13.57 -9.55 1.40
N GLY A 592 13.13 -8.92 2.49
CA GLY A 592 11.77 -8.42 2.63
C GLY A 592 11.43 -7.35 1.59
N LEU A 593 12.37 -6.45 1.28
CA LEU A 593 12.20 -5.33 0.35
C LEU A 593 12.56 -5.66 -1.10
N THR A 594 13.58 -6.48 -1.34
CA THR A 594 14.11 -6.73 -2.70
C THR A 594 13.88 -8.17 -3.18
N GLY A 595 13.51 -9.09 -2.29
CA GLY A 595 13.35 -10.49 -2.62
C GLY A 595 12.19 -10.76 -3.59
N PRO A 596 12.09 -11.99 -4.13
CA PRO A 596 11.09 -12.33 -5.15
C PRO A 596 9.63 -12.17 -4.67
N LEU A 597 9.41 -12.34 -3.36
CA LEU A 597 8.11 -12.17 -2.72
C LEU A 597 7.80 -10.72 -2.31
N SER A 598 8.67 -9.75 -2.64
CA SER A 598 8.48 -8.32 -2.30
C SER A 598 7.22 -7.72 -2.95
N LYS A 599 6.85 -8.21 -4.14
CA LYS A 599 5.67 -7.79 -4.91
C LYS A 599 4.36 -8.41 -4.42
N VAL A 600 4.41 -9.44 -3.57
CA VAL A 600 3.20 -10.10 -3.06
C VAL A 600 2.56 -9.21 -2.00
N PRO A 601 1.29 -8.82 -2.14
CA PRO A 601 0.62 -7.90 -1.21
C PRO A 601 0.38 -8.57 0.14
N GLY A 602 0.23 -7.78 1.21
CA GLY A 602 -0.01 -8.28 2.56
C GLY A 602 0.42 -7.28 3.64
N PRO A 603 0.19 -7.59 4.93
CA PRO A 603 0.59 -6.73 6.03
C PRO A 603 2.09 -6.41 5.99
N TRP A 604 2.45 -5.13 6.13
CA TRP A 604 3.83 -4.66 5.90
C TRP A 604 4.87 -5.38 6.78
N LEU A 605 4.59 -5.55 8.08
CA LEU A 605 5.48 -6.26 9.02
C LEU A 605 5.71 -7.73 8.63
N ASN A 606 4.75 -8.36 7.95
CA ASN A 606 4.83 -9.77 7.58
C ASN A 606 5.83 -10.03 6.45
N ARG A 607 6.34 -8.97 5.79
CA ARG A 607 7.47 -9.06 4.85
C ARG A 607 8.79 -9.40 5.56
N PHE A 608 8.93 -8.98 6.82
CA PHE A 608 10.17 -9.06 7.58
C PHE A 608 10.11 -10.09 8.71
N THR A 609 8.92 -10.32 9.26
CA THR A 609 8.76 -11.20 10.42
C THR A 609 7.46 -12.00 10.37
N ALA A 610 7.52 -13.24 10.84
CA ALA A 610 6.33 -14.09 11.00
C ALA A 610 5.50 -13.74 12.25
N VAL A 611 5.97 -12.84 13.12
CA VAL A 611 5.40 -12.59 14.45
C VAL A 611 3.93 -12.18 14.42
N PRO A 612 3.46 -11.21 13.60
CA PRO A 612 2.06 -10.81 13.63
C PRO A 612 1.10 -11.94 13.20
N TRP A 613 1.50 -12.74 12.21
CA TRP A 613 0.75 -13.94 11.81
C TRP A 613 0.73 -14.98 12.92
N LYS A 614 1.89 -15.28 13.51
CA LYS A 614 2.03 -16.19 14.65
C LYS A 614 1.16 -15.79 15.85
N LEU A 615 1.10 -14.49 16.18
CA LEU A 615 0.23 -13.94 17.23
C LEU A 615 -1.25 -14.22 16.93
N LYS A 616 -1.68 -14.06 15.68
CA LYS A 616 -3.05 -14.42 15.26
C LYS A 616 -3.33 -15.91 15.38
N VAL A 617 -2.36 -16.78 15.10
CA VAL A 617 -2.50 -18.23 15.29
C VAL A 617 -2.69 -18.58 16.78
N ILE A 618 -1.82 -18.12 17.67
CA ILE A 618 -1.89 -18.46 19.11
C ILE A 618 -3.08 -17.83 19.82
N THR A 619 -3.61 -16.71 19.32
CA THR A 619 -4.82 -16.08 19.86
C THR A 619 -6.12 -16.64 19.27
N GLY A 620 -6.04 -17.67 18.41
CA GLY A 620 -7.19 -18.29 17.78
C GLY A 620 -7.84 -17.46 16.66
N LYS A 621 -7.19 -16.37 16.23
CA LYS A 621 -7.71 -15.43 15.21
C LYS A 621 -7.27 -15.79 13.78
N SER A 622 -6.71 -16.99 13.56
CA SER A 622 -6.24 -17.43 12.24
C SER A 622 -7.38 -17.63 11.24
N GLY A 623 -8.52 -18.21 11.65
CA GLY A 623 -9.70 -18.35 10.78
C GLY A 623 -10.26 -17.00 10.32
N LYS A 624 -10.38 -16.04 11.24
CA LYS A 624 -10.79 -14.66 10.92
C LYS A 624 -9.81 -14.01 9.94
N MET A 625 -8.51 -14.21 10.13
CA MET A 625 -7.48 -13.74 9.21
C MET A 625 -7.63 -14.36 7.80
N CYS A 626 -7.93 -15.66 7.71
CA CYS A 626 -8.15 -16.36 6.44
C CYS A 626 -9.32 -15.78 5.63
N LEU A 627 -10.32 -15.18 6.28
CA LEU A 627 -11.46 -14.53 5.63
C LEU A 627 -11.22 -13.04 5.33
N GLU A 628 -10.57 -12.30 6.23
CA GLU A 628 -10.36 -10.85 6.11
C GLU A 628 -9.26 -10.48 5.10
N TYR A 629 -8.17 -11.25 5.09
CA TYR A 629 -6.98 -10.87 4.31
C TYR A 629 -7.22 -10.94 2.80
N PRO A 630 -7.89 -11.96 2.24
CA PRO A 630 -8.22 -11.97 0.82
C PRO A 630 -9.06 -10.78 0.39
N LYS A 631 -10.05 -10.38 1.21
CA LYS A 631 -10.89 -9.19 0.97
C LYS A 631 -10.09 -7.88 0.98
N LYS A 632 -9.02 -7.79 1.79
CA LYS A 632 -8.22 -6.57 1.97
C LYS A 632 -7.04 -6.44 1.00
N TYR A 633 -6.37 -7.54 0.68
CA TYR A 633 -5.09 -7.54 -0.06
C TYR A 633 -5.18 -8.27 -1.41
N GLY A 634 -6.32 -8.85 -1.75
CA GLY A 634 -6.49 -9.70 -2.93
C GLY A 634 -6.26 -11.19 -2.63
N GLU A 635 -6.45 -12.05 -3.64
CA GLU A 635 -6.47 -13.51 -3.48
C GLU A 635 -5.13 -14.13 -3.07
N ILE A 636 -4.01 -13.39 -3.20
CA ILE A 636 -2.65 -13.84 -2.89
C ILE A 636 -2.06 -12.90 -1.84
N VAL A 637 -1.81 -13.41 -0.64
CA VAL A 637 -1.39 -12.59 0.50
C VAL A 637 -0.14 -13.12 1.16
N ARG A 638 0.91 -12.30 1.29
CA ARG A 638 2.13 -12.62 2.04
C ARG A 638 1.85 -12.50 3.54
N ILE A 639 1.88 -13.63 4.25
CA ILE A 639 1.58 -13.70 5.69
C ILE A 639 2.83 -13.94 6.55
N ALA A 640 3.99 -14.26 5.96
CA ALA A 640 5.29 -14.22 6.61
C ALA A 640 6.41 -14.04 5.55
N PRO A 641 7.68 -13.84 5.95
CA PRO A 641 8.76 -13.56 4.98
C PRO A 641 8.86 -14.58 3.84
N ASN A 642 8.63 -15.86 4.13
CA ASN A 642 8.63 -16.96 3.16
C ASN A 642 7.30 -17.74 3.14
N VAL A 643 6.20 -17.15 3.61
CA VAL A 643 4.88 -17.79 3.65
C VAL A 643 3.85 -16.93 2.94
N VAL A 644 3.18 -17.51 1.94
CA VAL A 644 2.11 -16.88 1.17
C VAL A 644 0.82 -17.67 1.36
N MET A 645 -0.31 -16.99 1.42
CA MET A 645 -1.65 -17.54 1.50
C MET A 645 -2.37 -17.26 0.19
N ILE A 646 -2.92 -18.29 -0.45
CA ILE A 646 -3.56 -18.18 -1.77
C ILE A 646 -4.98 -18.72 -1.66
N SER A 647 -5.96 -17.90 -2.07
CA SER A 647 -7.39 -18.22 -2.08
C SER A 647 -7.98 -18.27 -3.49
N ASN A 648 -7.17 -18.01 -4.53
CA ASN A 648 -7.56 -18.16 -5.93
C ASN A 648 -7.86 -19.63 -6.25
N LYS A 649 -9.01 -19.89 -6.88
CA LYS A 649 -9.52 -21.23 -7.19
C LYS A 649 -8.53 -22.07 -8.00
N GLU A 650 -8.08 -21.55 -9.13
CA GLU A 650 -7.22 -22.28 -10.07
C GLU A 650 -5.89 -22.62 -9.41
N ALA A 651 -5.32 -21.65 -8.67
CA ALA A 651 -4.08 -21.86 -7.93
C ALA A 651 -4.25 -22.89 -6.80
N VAL A 652 -5.35 -22.88 -6.06
CA VAL A 652 -5.62 -23.89 -5.01
C VAL A 652 -5.71 -25.28 -5.62
N HIS A 653 -6.42 -25.45 -6.74
CA HIS A 653 -6.49 -26.71 -7.48
C HIS A 653 -5.10 -27.15 -7.97
N GLN A 654 -4.32 -26.24 -8.56
CA GLN A 654 -2.95 -26.51 -9.00
C GLN A 654 -2.04 -26.97 -7.84
N ILE A 655 -2.12 -26.31 -6.68
CA ILE A 655 -1.28 -26.61 -5.51
C ILE A 655 -1.61 -27.99 -4.93
N VAL A 656 -2.90 -28.29 -4.77
CA VAL A 656 -3.37 -29.46 -4.02
C VAL A 656 -3.55 -30.70 -4.90
N VAL A 657 -3.93 -30.52 -6.17
CA VAL A 657 -4.30 -31.62 -7.07
C VAL A 657 -3.26 -31.82 -8.18
N GLU A 658 -3.01 -30.80 -9.01
CA GLU A 658 -2.21 -30.98 -10.23
C GLU A 658 -0.71 -31.16 -9.94
N LYS A 659 -0.12 -30.23 -9.19
CA LYS A 659 1.31 -30.27 -8.82
C LYS A 659 1.57 -31.16 -7.60
N ASP A 660 0.51 -31.40 -6.79
CA ASP A 660 0.56 -32.13 -5.51
C ASP A 660 1.78 -31.72 -4.68
N LEU A 661 1.90 -30.42 -4.41
CA LEU A 661 3.07 -29.88 -3.72
C LEU A 661 3.26 -30.58 -2.37
N ARG A 662 4.51 -30.80 -1.94
CA ARG A 662 4.76 -31.46 -0.66
C ARG A 662 4.28 -30.60 0.52
N LYS A 663 3.98 -31.24 1.65
CA LYS A 663 3.66 -30.53 2.90
C LYS A 663 4.85 -29.68 3.36
N SER A 664 4.57 -28.50 3.90
CA SER A 664 5.61 -27.61 4.42
C SER A 664 6.25 -28.15 5.71
N ALA A 665 7.39 -27.60 6.09
CA ALA A 665 8.04 -27.89 7.38
C ALA A 665 7.17 -27.55 8.61
N ALA A 666 6.04 -26.85 8.44
CA ALA A 666 5.10 -26.66 9.54
C ALA A 666 4.46 -27.98 10.01
N TYR A 667 4.36 -29.00 9.15
CA TYR A 667 3.76 -30.28 9.53
C TYR A 667 4.63 -31.09 10.50
N GLU A 668 5.96 -31.02 10.37
CA GLU A 668 6.91 -31.69 11.29
C GLU A 668 6.73 -31.23 12.73
N LYS A 669 6.23 -30.01 12.91
CA LYS A 669 6.01 -29.39 14.20
C LYS A 669 4.88 -30.06 14.99
N PHE A 670 3.96 -30.77 14.32
CA PHE A 670 2.90 -31.57 14.94
C PHE A 670 3.36 -32.96 15.41
N ARG A 671 4.63 -33.33 15.20
CA ARG A 671 5.16 -34.60 15.69
C ARG A 671 5.24 -34.61 17.22
N GLN A 672 4.75 -35.68 17.84
CA GLN A 672 4.86 -35.91 19.28
C GLN A 672 6.30 -36.24 19.70
N ASP A 673 6.98 -37.03 18.87
CA ASP A 673 8.41 -37.26 18.90
C ASP A 673 9.00 -36.65 17.62
N LYS A 674 9.99 -35.77 17.76
CA LYS A 674 10.58 -35.02 16.64
C LYS A 674 11.09 -35.95 15.53
N ASP A 675 11.53 -37.15 15.91
CA ASP A 675 12.18 -38.12 15.04
C ASP A 675 11.17 -39.11 14.42
N ILE A 676 9.91 -39.10 14.87
CA ILE A 676 8.87 -40.04 14.40
C ILE A 676 7.78 -39.29 13.64
N ALA A 677 7.66 -39.57 12.34
CA ALA A 677 6.62 -39.02 11.48
C ALA A 677 5.35 -39.90 11.48
N THR A 678 4.19 -39.25 11.38
CA THR A 678 2.87 -39.88 11.21
C THR A 678 2.37 -39.64 9.79
N ILE A 679 1.32 -40.35 9.35
CA ILE A 679 0.71 -40.12 8.04
C ILE A 679 0.30 -38.63 7.83
N PHE A 680 -0.02 -37.92 8.91
CA PHE A 680 -0.30 -36.48 8.86
C PHE A 680 0.96 -35.62 8.69
N THR A 681 2.09 -35.99 9.31
CA THR A 681 3.30 -35.14 9.37
C THR A 681 4.39 -35.50 8.36
N ILE A 682 4.29 -36.64 7.66
CA ILE A 682 5.22 -37.02 6.59
C ILE A 682 5.16 -36.00 5.45
N ARG A 683 6.33 -35.48 5.08
CA ARG A 683 6.49 -34.52 3.99
C ARG A 683 6.94 -35.18 2.70
N ASP A 684 7.88 -36.12 2.79
CA ASP A 684 8.39 -36.83 1.62
C ASP A 684 7.26 -37.60 0.90
N ARG A 685 7.29 -37.59 -0.43
CA ARG A 685 6.21 -38.17 -1.24
C ARG A 685 6.32 -39.69 -1.33
N ALA A 686 7.52 -40.25 -1.28
CA ALA A 686 7.73 -41.70 -1.33
C ALA A 686 7.40 -42.33 0.03
N GLU A 687 7.93 -41.77 1.12
CA GLU A 687 7.62 -42.18 2.49
C GLU A 687 6.10 -42.10 2.75
N TYR A 688 5.45 -41.02 2.32
CA TYR A 688 3.99 -40.88 2.46
C TYR A 688 3.25 -41.97 1.69
N ARG A 689 3.66 -42.28 0.45
CA ARG A 689 3.02 -43.33 -0.36
C ARG A 689 3.15 -44.69 0.31
N THR A 690 4.34 -45.03 0.83
CA THR A 690 4.56 -46.27 1.59
C THR A 690 3.67 -46.31 2.84
N ARG A 691 3.72 -45.27 3.68
CA ARG A 691 2.89 -45.20 4.89
C ARG A 691 1.39 -45.26 4.59
N ARG A 692 0.94 -44.55 3.54
CA ARG A 692 -0.47 -44.54 3.11
C ARG A 692 -0.90 -45.93 2.66
N ARG A 693 -0.07 -46.64 1.88
CA ARG A 693 -0.36 -48.00 1.43
C ARG A 693 -0.57 -48.95 2.60
N LEU A 694 0.33 -48.91 3.59
CA LEU A 694 0.26 -49.77 4.78
C LEU A 694 -1.04 -49.54 5.59
N LEU A 695 -1.47 -48.29 5.73
CA LEU A 695 -2.64 -47.94 6.55
C LEU A 695 -3.98 -48.02 5.82
N SER A 696 -4.01 -47.97 4.48
CA SER A 696 -5.26 -47.78 3.72
C SER A 696 -6.28 -48.91 3.89
N HIS A 697 -5.83 -50.14 4.17
CA HIS A 697 -6.72 -51.28 4.37
C HIS A 697 -7.73 -51.04 5.52
N GLY A 698 -7.26 -50.47 6.64
CA GLY A 698 -8.11 -50.18 7.80
C GLY A 698 -9.09 -49.02 7.64
N PHE A 699 -9.01 -48.30 6.52
CA PHE A 699 -9.93 -47.22 6.18
C PHE A 699 -10.70 -47.49 4.89
N SER A 700 -10.71 -48.76 4.44
CA SER A 700 -11.56 -49.23 3.36
C SER A 700 -13.03 -49.29 3.80
N VAL A 701 -13.95 -49.20 2.85
CA VAL A 701 -15.40 -49.27 3.12
C VAL A 701 -15.77 -50.59 3.81
N SER A 702 -15.17 -51.70 3.39
CA SER A 702 -15.41 -53.03 3.98
C SER A 702 -14.91 -53.13 5.42
N TYR A 703 -13.71 -52.62 5.71
CA TYR A 703 -13.17 -52.65 7.08
C TYR A 703 -13.98 -51.75 8.02
N ILE A 704 -14.35 -50.54 7.56
CA ILE A 704 -15.17 -49.60 8.33
C ILE A 704 -16.56 -50.17 8.62
N LYS A 705 -17.16 -50.94 7.71
CA LYS A 705 -18.43 -51.65 7.98
C LYS A 705 -18.30 -52.60 9.18
N GLY A 706 -17.13 -53.21 9.38
CA GLY A 706 -16.86 -54.03 10.57
C GLY A 706 -16.75 -53.24 11.88
N LEU A 707 -16.46 -51.93 11.82
CA LEU A 707 -16.37 -51.04 12.99
C LEU A 707 -17.71 -50.41 13.38
N GLU A 708 -18.72 -50.49 12.52
CA GLU A 708 -20.04 -49.91 12.72
C GLU A 708 -20.72 -50.33 14.04
N PRO A 709 -20.69 -51.61 14.48
CA PRO A 709 -21.26 -52.00 15.77
C PRO A 709 -20.61 -51.28 16.96
N MET A 710 -19.32 -50.98 16.88
CA MET A 710 -18.60 -50.23 17.92
C MET A 710 -19.08 -48.77 17.96
N MET A 711 -19.25 -48.13 16.80
CA MET A 711 -19.78 -46.76 16.70
C MET A 711 -21.19 -46.67 17.27
N LEU A 712 -22.07 -47.60 16.86
CA LEU A 712 -23.45 -47.69 17.35
C LEU A 712 -23.51 -47.93 18.86
N GLY A 713 -22.60 -48.74 19.42
CA GLY A 713 -22.48 -48.93 20.86
C GLY A 713 -22.22 -47.62 21.62
N CYS A 714 -21.32 -46.77 21.11
CA CYS A 714 -21.06 -45.45 21.68
C CYS A 714 -22.23 -44.48 21.48
N ILE A 715 -22.91 -44.53 20.33
CA ILE A 715 -24.12 -43.72 20.07
C ILE A 715 -25.24 -44.12 21.02
N LYS A 716 -25.41 -45.42 21.28
CA LYS A 716 -26.39 -45.92 22.25
C LYS A 716 -26.10 -45.42 23.66
N ASP A 717 -24.84 -45.39 24.08
CA ASP A 717 -24.46 -44.79 25.37
C ASP A 717 -24.88 -43.29 25.44
N LEU A 718 -24.81 -42.55 24.32
CA LEU A 718 -25.32 -41.19 24.24
C LEU A 718 -26.84 -41.11 24.29
N GLU A 719 -27.54 -41.99 23.57
CA GLU A 719 -29.00 -42.07 23.63
C GLU A 719 -29.47 -42.32 25.07
N GLU A 720 -28.86 -43.27 25.78
CA GLU A 720 -29.18 -43.58 27.19
C GLU A 720 -28.98 -42.35 28.11
N VAL A 721 -27.86 -41.62 27.94
CA VAL A 721 -27.62 -40.40 28.73
C VAL A 721 -28.61 -39.27 28.39
N ILE A 722 -29.07 -39.17 27.14
CA ILE A 722 -30.11 -38.19 26.76
C ILE A 722 -31.45 -38.61 27.36
N ASP A 723 -31.82 -39.89 27.31
CA ASP A 723 -33.04 -40.42 27.92
C ASP A 723 -33.07 -40.16 29.43
N GLU A 724 -31.98 -40.45 30.14
CA GLU A 724 -31.83 -40.18 31.58
C GLU A 724 -32.05 -38.69 31.91
N ARG A 725 -31.51 -37.79 31.07
CA ARG A 725 -31.69 -36.35 31.25
C ARG A 725 -33.12 -35.89 30.98
N CYS A 726 -33.78 -36.45 29.96
CA CYS A 726 -35.18 -36.15 29.66
C CYS A 726 -36.09 -36.62 30.80
N VAL A 727 -35.86 -37.82 31.34
CA VAL A 727 -36.60 -38.39 32.48
C VAL A 727 -36.41 -37.54 33.74
N ALA A 728 -35.20 -37.03 33.97
CA ALA A 728 -34.89 -36.18 35.13
C ALA A 728 -35.47 -34.75 35.01
N ALA A 729 -35.80 -34.29 33.81
CA ALA A 729 -36.26 -32.92 33.57
C ALA A 729 -37.77 -32.75 33.80
N ALA A 730 -38.17 -31.64 34.44
CA ALA A 730 -39.57 -31.32 34.66
C ALA A 730 -40.26 -31.07 33.30
N GLY A 731 -41.18 -31.96 32.91
CA GLY A 731 -41.90 -31.89 31.64
C GLY A 731 -41.32 -32.74 30.50
N GLY A 732 -40.27 -33.54 30.74
CA GLY A 732 -39.69 -34.44 29.73
C GLY A 732 -38.78 -33.75 28.70
N GLU A 733 -38.53 -32.45 28.85
CA GLU A 733 -37.69 -31.64 27.99
C GLU A 733 -36.41 -31.24 28.73
N ALA A 734 -35.25 -31.66 28.23
CA ALA A 734 -33.95 -31.40 28.84
C ALA A 734 -33.11 -30.43 28.00
N GLU A 735 -32.24 -29.65 28.66
CA GLU A 735 -31.17 -28.90 28.00
C GLU A 735 -29.86 -29.70 28.04
N ILE A 736 -29.21 -29.87 26.89
CA ILE A 736 -27.95 -30.61 26.79
C ILE A 736 -26.86 -29.77 26.14
N ASP A 737 -25.63 -29.86 26.68
CA ASP A 737 -24.46 -29.24 26.07
C ASP A 737 -23.86 -30.15 24.99
N ILE A 738 -24.18 -29.85 23.73
CA ILE A 738 -23.70 -30.62 22.58
C ILE A 738 -22.21 -30.44 22.34
N TRP A 739 -21.59 -29.36 22.83
CA TRP A 739 -20.13 -29.21 22.74
C TRP A 739 -19.44 -30.29 23.57
N HIS A 740 -19.90 -30.48 24.80
CA HIS A 740 -19.37 -31.51 25.68
C HIS A 740 -19.73 -32.91 25.19
N LEU A 741 -21.03 -33.19 24.95
CA LEU A 741 -21.52 -34.52 24.62
C LEU A 741 -20.99 -35.06 23.31
N PHE A 742 -21.03 -34.29 22.21
CA PHE A 742 -20.50 -34.78 20.93
C PHE A 742 -18.99 -34.93 20.97
N GLY A 743 -18.28 -34.06 21.71
CA GLY A 743 -16.85 -34.24 21.93
C GLY A 743 -16.50 -35.48 22.76
N CYS A 744 -17.37 -35.91 23.68
CA CYS A 744 -17.24 -37.18 24.39
C CYS A 744 -17.54 -38.37 23.48
N LEU A 745 -18.65 -38.32 22.72
CA LEU A 745 -19.06 -39.39 21.80
C LEU A 745 -17.96 -39.73 20.79
N THR A 746 -17.45 -38.74 20.06
CA THR A 746 -16.47 -38.99 19.01
C THR A 746 -15.12 -39.44 19.58
N SER A 747 -14.78 -38.99 20.80
CA SER A 747 -13.62 -39.51 21.53
C SER A 747 -13.83 -40.97 21.95
N ASP A 748 -15.04 -41.34 22.37
CA ASP A 748 -15.40 -42.71 22.70
C ASP A 748 -15.34 -43.60 21.46
N VAL A 749 -15.91 -43.16 20.33
CA VAL A 749 -15.82 -43.85 19.03
C VAL A 749 -14.37 -44.08 18.63
N MET A 750 -13.51 -43.06 18.72
CA MET A 750 -12.09 -43.21 18.42
C MET A 750 -11.37 -44.12 19.42
N SER A 751 -11.73 -44.11 20.70
CA SER A 751 -11.14 -45.01 21.70
C SER A 751 -11.53 -46.47 21.50
N GLU A 752 -12.81 -46.75 21.23
CA GLU A 752 -13.28 -48.11 20.96
C GLU A 752 -12.66 -48.64 19.66
N THR A 753 -12.61 -47.83 18.61
CA THR A 753 -12.13 -48.27 17.30
C THR A 753 -10.61 -48.24 17.13
N SER A 754 -9.87 -47.41 17.88
CA SER A 754 -8.40 -47.24 17.69
C SER A 754 -7.54 -47.51 18.93
N PHE A 755 -8.12 -47.67 20.12
CA PHE A 755 -7.41 -47.96 21.37
C PHE A 755 -7.87 -49.28 22.02
N GLY A 756 -8.72 -50.03 21.35
CA GLY A 756 -9.13 -51.36 21.79
C GLY A 756 -10.18 -51.39 22.89
N GLY A 757 -10.80 -50.25 23.18
CA GLY A 757 -11.93 -50.13 24.11
C GLY A 757 -12.31 -48.68 24.40
N SER A 758 -13.60 -48.48 24.66
CA SER A 758 -14.21 -47.19 24.95
C SER A 758 -13.82 -46.68 26.35
N PHE A 759 -13.51 -45.40 26.45
CA PHE A 759 -13.35 -44.74 27.75
C PHE A 759 -14.68 -44.43 28.45
N LYS A 760 -15.81 -44.67 27.78
CA LYS A 760 -17.17 -44.40 28.27
C LYS A 760 -17.32 -42.96 28.77
N LEU A 761 -16.71 -42.01 28.07
CA LEU A 761 -16.74 -40.57 28.34
C LEU A 761 -18.15 -40.00 28.38
N VAL A 762 -19.04 -40.48 27.52
CA VAL A 762 -20.42 -39.97 27.48
C VAL A 762 -21.16 -40.24 28.80
N LYS A 763 -20.96 -41.43 29.40
CA LYS A 763 -21.55 -41.84 30.68
C LYS A 763 -20.80 -41.29 31.89
N ASN A 764 -19.47 -41.33 31.84
CA ASN A 764 -18.61 -41.01 32.99
C ASN A 764 -18.16 -39.53 33.03
N GLY A 765 -18.47 -38.74 32.00
CA GLY A 765 -18.16 -37.32 31.89
C GLY A 765 -16.75 -37.03 31.38
N GLU A 766 -15.71 -37.24 32.20
CA GLU A 766 -14.34 -36.84 31.86
C GLU A 766 -13.30 -37.94 32.10
N HIS A 767 -12.53 -38.24 31.05
CA HIS A 767 -11.31 -39.05 31.13
C HIS A 767 -10.08 -38.14 30.97
N PRO A 768 -9.04 -38.27 31.82
CA PRO A 768 -7.84 -37.43 31.75
C PRO A 768 -7.17 -37.41 30.38
N ILE A 769 -7.28 -38.48 29.57
CA ILE A 769 -6.71 -38.52 28.22
C ILE A 769 -7.25 -37.38 27.36
N ARG A 770 -8.57 -37.21 27.24
CA ARG A 770 -9.17 -36.27 26.28
C ARG A 770 -8.69 -34.84 26.54
N LEU A 771 -8.82 -34.39 27.78
CA LEU A 771 -8.39 -33.06 28.21
C LEU A 771 -6.88 -32.87 28.06
N LYS A 772 -6.08 -33.82 28.54
CA LYS A 772 -4.61 -33.72 28.45
C LYS A 772 -4.12 -33.76 27.01
N MET A 773 -4.78 -34.52 26.13
CA MET A 773 -4.41 -34.65 24.73
C MET A 773 -4.70 -33.35 23.98
N SER A 774 -5.88 -32.74 24.18
CA SER A 774 -6.21 -31.43 23.62
C SER A 774 -5.30 -30.31 24.20
N GLN A 775 -5.02 -30.33 25.52
CA GLN A 775 -4.09 -29.40 26.16
C GLN A 775 -2.64 -29.57 25.67
N ASN A 776 -2.16 -30.81 25.54
CA ASN A 776 -0.83 -31.11 25.00
C ASN A 776 -0.73 -30.62 23.55
N PHE A 777 -1.80 -30.76 22.78
CA PHE A 777 -1.82 -30.29 21.40
C PHE A 777 -1.84 -28.77 21.29
N ARG A 778 -2.64 -28.06 22.09
CA ARG A 778 -2.62 -26.58 22.21
C ARG A 778 -1.26 -26.08 22.68
N ARG A 779 -0.69 -26.71 23.71
CA ARG A 779 0.65 -26.39 24.23
C ARG A 779 1.72 -26.62 23.18
N ASN A 780 1.64 -27.73 22.45
CA ASN A 780 2.53 -27.99 21.33
C ASN A 780 2.36 -26.88 20.28
N ALA A 781 1.16 -26.50 19.86
CA ALA A 781 0.95 -25.37 18.94
C ALA A 781 1.61 -24.05 19.43
N VAL A 782 1.58 -23.76 20.74
CA VAL A 782 2.29 -22.62 21.33
C VAL A 782 3.81 -22.80 21.27
N TYR A 783 4.35 -23.94 21.71
CA TYR A 783 5.78 -24.26 21.63
C TYR A 783 6.30 -24.31 20.20
N GLN A 784 5.47 -24.64 19.22
CA GLN A 784 5.82 -24.59 17.80
C GLN A 784 5.95 -23.15 17.31
N THR A 785 5.15 -22.25 17.88
CA THR A 785 5.19 -20.81 17.58
C THR A 785 6.40 -20.15 18.23
N LEU A 786 6.69 -20.52 19.48
CA LEU A 786 7.74 -20.01 20.35
C LEU A 786 8.65 -21.15 20.83
N PRO A 787 9.56 -21.67 19.96
CA PRO A 787 10.36 -22.87 20.24
C PRO A 787 11.27 -22.76 21.47
N PHE A 788 11.69 -21.55 21.83
CA PHE A 788 12.52 -21.32 23.02
C PHE A 788 11.82 -21.68 24.35
N LEU A 789 10.48 -21.71 24.37
CA LEU A 789 9.72 -22.14 25.55
C LEU A 789 10.04 -23.59 25.93
N ARG A 790 10.49 -24.43 24.99
CA ARG A 790 10.87 -25.83 25.26
C ARG A 790 12.15 -25.95 26.10
N TRP A 791 12.97 -24.91 26.17
CA TRP A 791 14.20 -24.87 26.96
C TRP A 791 14.00 -24.35 28.38
N ILE A 792 12.80 -23.89 28.72
CA ILE A 792 12.47 -23.40 30.05
C ILE A 792 12.16 -24.60 30.96
N PRO A 793 12.98 -24.88 31.99
CA PRO A 793 12.95 -26.16 32.71
C PRO A 793 11.66 -26.40 33.53
N PHE A 794 10.92 -25.35 33.88
CA PHE A 794 9.65 -25.42 34.62
C PHE A 794 8.41 -25.47 33.73
N LEU A 795 8.55 -25.35 32.40
CA LEU A 795 7.43 -25.51 31.48
C LEU A 795 7.16 -27.00 31.21
N PRO A 796 5.89 -27.44 31.13
CA PRO A 796 5.56 -28.85 30.91
C PRO A 796 6.14 -29.36 29.59
N LYS A 797 6.77 -30.55 29.60
CA LYS A 797 7.33 -31.19 28.40
C LYS A 797 6.25 -31.48 27.34
N SER A 798 6.63 -31.61 26.07
CA SER A 798 5.69 -31.89 24.97
C SER A 798 5.06 -33.29 25.04
N GLN A 799 5.77 -34.25 25.63
CA GLN A 799 5.26 -35.60 25.90
C GLN A 799 4.82 -35.69 27.38
N ASP A 800 3.57 -36.07 27.63
CA ASP A 800 3.10 -36.42 28.97
C ASP A 800 3.47 -37.89 29.26
N PRO A 801 4.36 -38.16 30.23
CA PRO A 801 4.76 -39.53 30.58
C PRO A 801 3.58 -40.42 30.97
N LYS A 802 2.53 -39.87 31.58
CA LYS A 802 1.33 -40.64 31.96
C LYS A 802 0.55 -41.09 30.73
N LEU A 803 0.47 -40.23 29.72
CA LEU A 803 -0.21 -40.54 28.47
C LEU A 803 0.55 -41.60 27.68
N LYS A 804 1.90 -41.53 27.65
CA LYS A 804 2.73 -42.57 27.03
C LYS A 804 2.55 -43.93 27.73
N ARG A 805 2.64 -43.97 29.07
CA ARG A 805 2.46 -45.21 29.85
C ARG A 805 1.13 -45.89 29.56
N LEU A 806 0.06 -45.11 29.48
CA LEU A 806 -1.25 -45.65 29.19
C LEU A 806 -1.35 -46.30 27.80
N VAL A 807 -0.72 -45.69 26.78
CA VAL A 807 -0.66 -46.30 25.44
C VAL A 807 0.22 -47.55 25.44
N ASP A 808 1.36 -47.51 26.13
CA ASP A 808 2.23 -48.68 26.29
C ASP A 808 1.46 -49.84 26.97
N GLU A 809 0.66 -49.56 28.01
CA GLU A 809 -0.18 -50.53 28.71
C GLU A 809 -1.29 -51.12 27.82
N VAL A 810 -1.94 -50.29 26.99
CA VAL A 810 -2.94 -50.73 26.01
C VAL A 810 -2.32 -51.67 24.99
N ILE A 811 -1.16 -51.31 24.42
CA ILE A 811 -0.43 -52.15 23.46
C ILE A 811 0.02 -53.45 24.11
N ALA A 812 0.61 -53.39 25.31
CA ALA A 812 1.06 -54.56 26.05
C ALA A 812 -0.09 -55.53 26.34
N ARG A 813 -1.22 -55.01 26.83
CA ARG A 813 -2.44 -55.80 27.09
C ARG A 813 -2.97 -56.46 25.82
N ARG A 814 -2.97 -55.76 24.68
CA ARG A 814 -3.40 -56.34 23.40
C ARG A 814 -2.47 -57.46 22.93
N ARG A 815 -1.15 -57.27 23.09
CA ARG A 815 -0.14 -58.27 22.69
C ARG A 815 -0.15 -59.53 23.55
N THR A 816 -0.51 -59.43 24.83
CA THR A 816 -0.56 -60.56 25.77
C THR A 816 -1.94 -61.23 25.86
N SER A 817 -3.00 -60.59 25.38
CA SER A 817 -4.35 -61.18 25.38
C SER A 817 -4.45 -62.39 24.42
N GLN A 818 -5.16 -63.44 24.85
CA GLN A 818 -5.53 -64.57 23.98
C GLN A 818 -6.57 -64.18 22.91
N ASP A 819 -7.21 -63.01 23.05
CA ASP A 819 -8.22 -62.45 22.13
C ASP A 819 -7.65 -61.71 20.90
N LYS A 820 -6.39 -61.96 20.49
CA LYS A 820 -5.79 -61.28 19.31
C LYS A 820 -6.67 -61.34 18.05
N ILE A 821 -7.49 -62.37 17.91
CA ILE A 821 -8.36 -62.64 16.76
C ILE A 821 -9.76 -62.01 16.92
N ALA A 822 -10.19 -61.66 18.13
CA ALA A 822 -11.60 -61.39 18.44
C ALA A 822 -12.10 -59.95 18.19
N LYS A 823 -11.20 -58.96 18.04
CA LYS A 823 -11.57 -57.56 17.83
C LYS A 823 -10.82 -56.94 16.64
N PRO A 824 -11.39 -56.95 15.42
CA PRO A 824 -10.77 -56.37 14.22
C PRO A 824 -10.90 -54.84 14.23
N ASP A 825 -10.23 -54.19 15.17
CA ASP A 825 -10.18 -52.74 15.33
C ASP A 825 -8.90 -52.14 14.70
N ILE A 826 -8.85 -50.80 14.59
CA ILE A 826 -7.70 -50.10 13.99
C ILE A 826 -6.42 -50.34 14.81
N LEU A 827 -6.52 -50.59 16.12
CA LEU A 827 -5.35 -50.98 16.91
C LEU A 827 -4.77 -52.31 16.41
N GLN A 828 -5.61 -53.32 16.16
CA GLN A 828 -5.16 -54.60 15.64
C GLN A 828 -4.51 -54.44 14.27
N LEU A 829 -5.10 -53.64 13.38
CA LEU A 829 -4.48 -53.30 12.10
C LEU A 829 -3.06 -52.71 12.26
N LEU A 830 -2.89 -51.75 13.17
CA LEU A 830 -1.58 -51.11 13.39
C LEU A 830 -0.54 -52.11 13.90
N LEU A 831 -0.95 -53.04 14.77
CA LEU A 831 -0.08 -54.10 15.28
C LEU A 831 0.26 -55.13 14.19
N ASP A 832 -0.71 -55.57 13.41
CA ASP A 832 -0.48 -56.50 12.30
C ASP A 832 0.44 -55.87 11.23
N THR A 833 0.27 -54.57 10.97
CA THR A 833 1.12 -53.80 10.05
C THR A 833 2.56 -53.74 10.56
N HIS A 834 2.75 -53.53 11.87
CA HIS A 834 4.07 -53.57 12.52
C HIS A 834 4.70 -54.95 12.38
N ASP A 835 3.97 -56.01 12.71
CA ASP A 835 4.48 -57.39 12.69
C ASP A 835 4.89 -57.81 11.27
N GLN A 836 4.17 -57.34 10.24
CA GLN A 836 4.49 -57.60 8.83
C GLN A 836 5.60 -56.71 8.26
N ASN A 837 5.81 -55.51 8.80
CA ASN A 837 6.74 -54.49 8.27
C ASN A 837 7.53 -53.80 9.40
N PRO A 838 8.33 -54.53 10.20
CA PRO A 838 8.92 -54.01 11.43
C PRO A 838 9.95 -52.88 11.19
N GLU A 839 10.67 -52.92 10.06
CA GLU A 839 11.64 -51.89 9.64
C GLU A 839 10.95 -50.55 9.32
N ASP A 840 9.84 -50.60 8.57
CA ASP A 840 9.12 -49.41 8.07
C ASP A 840 8.05 -48.87 9.04
N PHE A 841 7.62 -49.69 10.00
CA PHE A 841 6.48 -49.42 10.89
C PHE A 841 6.74 -49.86 12.34
N SER A 842 7.75 -49.28 12.99
CA SER A 842 8.13 -49.61 14.39
C SER A 842 7.05 -49.36 15.46
N ASP A 843 7.23 -49.88 16.67
CA ASP A 843 6.37 -49.61 17.83
C ASP A 843 6.17 -48.11 18.12
N LYS A 844 7.22 -47.31 17.94
CA LYS A 844 7.12 -45.85 18.10
C LYS A 844 6.19 -45.23 17.07
N VAL A 845 6.16 -45.77 15.86
CA VAL A 845 5.24 -45.36 14.79
C VAL A 845 3.81 -45.75 15.15
N VAL A 846 3.57 -46.97 15.63
CA VAL A 846 2.24 -47.42 16.10
C VAL A 846 1.68 -46.42 17.13
N ILE A 847 2.46 -46.12 18.17
CA ILE A 847 2.08 -45.17 19.23
C ILE A 847 1.78 -43.79 18.64
N ALA A 848 2.61 -43.30 17.71
CA ALA A 848 2.43 -41.98 17.10
C ALA A 848 1.16 -41.90 16.23
N GLU A 849 0.85 -42.96 15.47
CA GLU A 849 -0.38 -43.02 14.64
C GLU A 849 -1.64 -43.15 15.51
N MET A 850 -1.60 -43.95 16.59
CA MET A 850 -2.71 -44.02 17.56
C MET A 850 -3.04 -42.64 18.13
N PHE A 851 -2.02 -41.87 18.54
CA PHE A 851 -2.22 -40.51 19.02
C PHE A 851 -2.80 -39.59 17.94
N LEU A 852 -2.35 -39.72 16.70
CA LEU A 852 -2.89 -38.92 15.60
C LEU A 852 -4.38 -39.23 15.38
N PHE A 853 -4.76 -40.50 15.30
CA PHE A 853 -6.12 -40.91 14.97
C PHE A 853 -7.12 -40.45 16.03
N MET A 854 -6.82 -40.63 17.31
CA MET A 854 -7.65 -40.14 18.41
C MET A 854 -7.94 -38.65 18.31
N LEU A 855 -6.90 -37.84 18.06
CA LEU A 855 -7.07 -36.38 17.99
C LEU A 855 -7.78 -35.93 16.70
N ALA A 856 -7.36 -36.49 15.57
CA ALA A 856 -7.88 -36.11 14.26
C ALA A 856 -9.36 -36.52 14.08
N GLY A 857 -9.74 -37.71 14.55
CA GLY A 857 -11.12 -38.19 14.49
C GLY A 857 -12.03 -37.53 15.53
N GLY A 858 -11.57 -37.42 16.78
CA GLY A 858 -12.40 -36.93 17.89
C GLY A 858 -12.86 -35.48 17.71
N GLU A 859 -11.95 -34.52 17.51
CA GLU A 859 -12.34 -33.10 17.48
C GLU A 859 -13.06 -32.69 16.17
N THR A 860 -12.71 -33.30 15.02
CA THR A 860 -13.25 -32.86 13.71
C THR A 860 -14.69 -33.33 13.48
N ALA A 861 -15.01 -34.57 13.82
CA ALA A 861 -16.37 -35.10 13.74
C ALA A 861 -17.30 -34.36 14.69
N ALA A 862 -16.86 -34.12 15.94
CA ALA A 862 -17.65 -33.39 16.94
C ALA A 862 -17.98 -31.97 16.45
N THR A 863 -16.99 -31.24 15.95
CA THR A 863 -17.18 -29.89 15.39
C THR A 863 -18.23 -29.88 14.28
N THR A 864 -18.20 -30.89 13.40
CA THR A 864 -19.15 -31.00 12.29
C THR A 864 -20.57 -31.26 12.79
N LEU A 865 -20.75 -32.19 13.74
CA LEU A 865 -22.05 -32.44 14.37
C LEU A 865 -22.60 -31.19 15.05
N ILE A 866 -21.77 -30.50 15.84
CA ILE A 866 -22.18 -29.29 16.57
C ILE A 866 -22.72 -28.23 15.60
N PHE A 867 -21.97 -27.92 14.52
CA PHE A 867 -22.43 -26.92 13.55
C PHE A 867 -23.64 -27.39 12.73
N ALA A 868 -23.77 -28.69 12.44
CA ALA A 868 -24.96 -29.22 11.77
C ALA A 868 -26.22 -28.97 12.60
N PHE A 869 -26.19 -29.27 13.90
CA PHE A 869 -27.30 -28.98 14.81
C PHE A 869 -27.57 -27.49 14.94
N ILE A 870 -26.53 -26.64 15.02
CA ILE A 870 -26.71 -25.18 15.07
C ILE A 870 -27.45 -24.68 13.82
N PHE A 871 -26.98 -25.06 12.62
CA PHE A 871 -27.59 -24.60 11.37
C PHE A 871 -29.00 -25.12 11.16
N LEU A 872 -29.27 -26.38 11.52
CA LEU A 872 -30.60 -26.94 11.41
C LEU A 872 -31.59 -26.27 12.37
N LEU A 873 -31.20 -26.01 13.62
CA LEU A 873 -32.10 -25.39 14.60
C LEU A 873 -32.36 -23.89 14.32
N ASP A 874 -31.52 -23.25 13.52
CA ASP A 874 -31.77 -21.92 12.96
C ASP A 874 -32.78 -21.93 11.80
N ASP A 875 -33.00 -23.09 11.18
CA ASP A 875 -33.88 -23.26 10.03
C ASP A 875 -34.90 -24.40 10.24
N PRO A 876 -36.05 -24.07 10.86
CA PRO A 876 -37.10 -25.06 11.13
C PRO A 876 -37.62 -25.79 9.88
N VAL A 877 -37.55 -25.15 8.70
CA VAL A 877 -38.03 -25.75 7.44
C VAL A 877 -37.13 -26.89 7.03
N ARG A 878 -35.81 -26.65 7.00
CA ARG A 878 -34.82 -27.68 6.65
C ARG A 878 -34.68 -28.73 7.74
N TYR A 879 -34.81 -28.35 9.01
CA TYR A 879 -34.87 -29.29 10.12
C TYR A 879 -36.01 -30.29 9.97
N LYS A 880 -37.23 -29.80 9.71
CA LYS A 880 -38.41 -30.66 9.52
C LYS A 880 -38.25 -31.60 8.34
N ARG A 881 -37.76 -31.09 7.20
CA ARG A 881 -37.51 -31.91 6.00
C ARG A 881 -36.50 -33.03 6.25
N LEU A 882 -35.42 -32.77 6.99
CA LEU A 882 -34.43 -33.79 7.35
C LEU A 882 -35.03 -34.85 8.26
N ILE A 883 -35.83 -34.43 9.24
CA ILE A 883 -36.56 -35.35 10.12
C ILE A 883 -37.51 -36.24 9.32
N GLU A 884 -38.27 -35.68 8.39
CA GLU A 884 -39.20 -36.42 7.52
C GLU A 884 -38.45 -37.49 6.71
N GLU A 885 -37.33 -37.14 6.07
CA GLU A 885 -36.50 -38.10 5.31
C GLU A 885 -35.98 -39.24 6.20
N ILE A 886 -35.42 -38.93 7.37
CA ILE A 886 -34.86 -39.93 8.29
C ILE A 886 -35.97 -40.84 8.85
N ARG A 887 -37.08 -40.27 9.30
CA ARG A 887 -38.17 -41.04 9.92
C ARG A 887 -39.01 -41.80 8.90
N GLN A 888 -38.95 -41.45 7.61
CA GLN A 888 -39.55 -42.27 6.55
C GLN A 888 -38.79 -43.59 6.37
N VAL A 889 -37.45 -43.57 6.45
CA VAL A 889 -36.62 -44.77 6.35
C VAL A 889 -36.58 -45.54 7.67
N PHE A 890 -36.60 -44.84 8.80
CA PHE A 890 -36.60 -45.40 10.14
C PHE A 890 -37.88 -45.02 10.90
N PRO A 891 -39.04 -45.62 10.57
CA PRO A 891 -40.33 -45.24 11.14
C PRO A 891 -40.40 -45.46 12.64
N ASP A 892 -39.85 -46.57 13.13
CA ASP A 892 -39.78 -46.89 14.55
C ASP A 892 -38.52 -46.32 15.21
N ALA A 893 -38.69 -45.70 16.38
CA ALA A 893 -37.63 -45.10 17.18
C ALA A 893 -36.58 -46.10 17.67
N SER A 894 -36.88 -47.40 17.65
CA SER A 894 -35.96 -48.48 18.02
C SER A 894 -35.27 -49.19 16.85
N SER A 895 -35.67 -48.91 15.60
CA SER A 895 -35.12 -49.55 14.40
C SER A 895 -33.62 -49.29 14.25
N PRO A 896 -32.77 -50.31 14.03
CA PRO A 896 -31.32 -50.11 13.94
C PRO A 896 -30.97 -49.19 12.77
N VAL A 897 -30.16 -48.17 13.03
CA VAL A 897 -29.66 -47.27 11.98
C VAL A 897 -28.38 -47.88 11.42
N THR A 898 -28.33 -48.03 10.10
CA THR A 898 -27.14 -48.53 9.40
C THR A 898 -26.50 -47.47 8.52
N ASN A 899 -25.19 -47.61 8.28
CA ASN A 899 -24.49 -46.74 7.34
C ASN A 899 -25.00 -46.92 5.90
N GLU A 900 -25.40 -48.15 5.56
CA GLU A 900 -25.87 -48.50 4.21
C GLU A 900 -27.14 -47.74 3.84
N GLU A 901 -28.10 -47.66 4.75
CA GLU A 901 -29.32 -46.87 4.57
C GLU A 901 -29.03 -45.37 4.62
N THR A 902 -28.26 -44.92 5.62
CA THR A 902 -27.98 -43.48 5.79
C THR A 902 -27.09 -42.88 4.69
N ALA A 903 -26.24 -43.69 4.05
CA ALA A 903 -25.47 -43.28 2.87
C ALA A 903 -26.37 -42.97 1.66
N ASN A 904 -27.58 -43.55 1.61
CA ASN A 904 -28.57 -43.35 0.55
C ASN A 904 -29.61 -42.27 0.88
N LEU A 905 -29.48 -41.55 1.99
CA LEU A 905 -30.35 -40.42 2.35
C LEU A 905 -29.83 -39.12 1.73
N PRO A 906 -30.40 -38.64 0.60
CA PRO A 906 -29.81 -37.54 -0.15
C PRO A 906 -29.76 -36.23 0.64
N PHE A 907 -30.81 -35.88 1.40
CA PHE A 907 -30.86 -34.63 2.13
C PHE A 907 -29.99 -34.63 3.39
N LEU A 908 -29.89 -35.74 4.12
CA LEU A 908 -28.90 -35.92 5.20
C LEU A 908 -27.47 -35.68 4.71
N ASN A 909 -27.12 -36.28 3.57
CA ASN A 909 -25.80 -36.11 2.98
C ASN A 909 -25.58 -34.67 2.51
N ALA A 910 -26.59 -34.02 1.95
CA ALA A 910 -26.54 -32.61 1.58
C ALA A 910 -26.32 -31.68 2.78
N VAL A 911 -27.02 -31.92 3.90
CA VAL A 911 -26.87 -31.16 5.15
C VAL A 911 -25.45 -31.26 5.70
N LEU A 912 -24.89 -32.48 5.74
CA LEU A 912 -23.52 -32.69 6.20
C LEU A 912 -22.48 -32.06 5.25
N LYS A 913 -22.68 -32.16 3.93
CA LYS A 913 -21.81 -31.51 2.94
C LYS A 913 -21.84 -29.98 3.10
N GLU A 914 -23.02 -29.39 3.25
CA GLU A 914 -23.18 -27.95 3.43
C GLU A 914 -22.58 -27.45 4.75
N THR A 915 -22.74 -28.23 5.82
CA THR A 915 -22.10 -27.94 7.11
C THR A 915 -20.58 -27.89 6.98
N LEU A 916 -19.99 -28.89 6.31
CA LEU A 916 -18.54 -28.95 6.08
C LEU A 916 -18.04 -27.84 5.14
N ARG A 917 -18.87 -27.35 4.21
CA ARG A 917 -18.55 -26.17 3.38
C ARG A 917 -18.48 -24.91 4.24
N LEU A 918 -19.53 -24.63 5.00
CA LEU A 918 -19.61 -23.40 5.81
C LEU A 918 -18.61 -23.40 6.96
N ARG A 919 -18.38 -24.55 7.61
CA ARG A 919 -17.63 -24.68 8.87
C ARG A 919 -16.70 -25.88 8.84
N ALA A 920 -15.84 -25.95 7.83
CA ALA A 920 -14.79 -26.96 7.75
C ALA A 920 -13.92 -26.95 9.03
N PRO A 921 -13.74 -28.10 9.73
CA PRO A 921 -12.88 -28.15 10.91
C PRO A 921 -11.44 -27.69 10.61
N ALA A 922 -10.90 -28.00 9.42
CA ALA A 922 -9.55 -27.60 8.98
C ALA A 922 -9.53 -26.19 8.34
N ALA A 923 -9.98 -25.16 9.06
CA ALA A 923 -10.18 -23.80 8.55
C ALA A 923 -8.91 -22.92 8.42
N SER A 924 -7.71 -23.44 8.72
CA SER A 924 -6.44 -22.70 8.68
C SER A 924 -5.70 -22.78 7.33
N GLY A 925 -6.25 -23.52 6.37
CA GLY A 925 -5.68 -23.74 5.03
C GLY A 925 -4.64 -24.86 4.97
N LEU A 926 -4.37 -25.34 3.76
CA LEU A 926 -3.51 -26.48 3.48
C LEU A 926 -2.11 -26.00 3.09
N GLN A 927 -1.20 -25.90 4.07
CA GLN A 927 0.15 -25.43 3.79
C GLN A 927 0.98 -26.47 3.02
N ARG A 928 1.58 -26.03 1.92
CA ARG A 928 2.48 -26.76 1.01
C ARG A 928 3.79 -26.00 0.85
N GLN A 929 4.77 -26.59 0.19
CA GLN A 929 6.05 -25.95 -0.09
C GLN A 929 6.47 -26.21 -1.53
N THR A 930 7.03 -25.19 -2.17
CA THR A 930 7.58 -25.27 -3.52
C THR A 930 8.93 -26.00 -3.49
N ASP A 931 9.13 -26.91 -4.43
CA ASP A 931 10.40 -27.64 -4.61
C ASP A 931 11.32 -26.95 -5.61
N GLU A 932 10.71 -26.22 -6.53
CA GLU A 932 11.31 -25.43 -7.60
C GLU A 932 10.60 -24.08 -7.71
N ASP A 933 11.12 -23.18 -8.54
CA ASP A 933 10.46 -21.92 -8.86
C ASP A 933 9.19 -22.20 -9.67
N ILE A 934 8.02 -21.76 -9.18
CA ILE A 934 6.72 -22.01 -9.83
C ILE A 934 5.95 -20.72 -10.02
N VAL A 935 5.19 -20.63 -11.11
CA VAL A 935 4.21 -19.56 -11.31
C VAL A 935 2.83 -20.06 -10.91
N LEU A 936 2.14 -19.33 -10.02
CA LEU A 936 0.75 -19.59 -9.64
C LEU A 936 -0.02 -18.27 -9.71
N ALA A 937 -1.18 -18.26 -10.37
CA ALA A 937 -2.03 -17.07 -10.54
C ALA A 937 -1.25 -15.81 -10.97
N GLY A 938 -0.30 -15.95 -11.91
CA GLY A 938 0.50 -14.86 -12.45
C GLY A 938 1.70 -14.41 -11.60
N HIS A 939 1.96 -15.04 -10.44
CA HIS A 939 3.08 -14.70 -9.57
C HIS A 939 4.13 -15.82 -9.52
N LEU A 940 5.41 -15.43 -9.61
CA LEU A 940 6.54 -16.34 -9.43
C LEU A 940 6.84 -16.55 -7.94
N PHE A 941 6.82 -17.80 -7.50
CA PHE A 941 7.16 -18.25 -6.15
C PHE A 941 8.45 -19.07 -6.20
N PRO A 942 9.55 -18.59 -5.59
CA PRO A 942 10.81 -19.32 -5.58
C PRO A 942 10.72 -20.67 -4.85
N ALA A 943 11.64 -21.57 -5.15
CA ALA A 943 11.86 -22.81 -4.42
C ALA A 943 11.98 -22.55 -2.90
N GLY A 944 11.36 -23.43 -2.10
CA GLY A 944 11.35 -23.33 -0.64
C GLY A 944 10.27 -22.40 -0.05
N THR A 945 9.49 -21.70 -0.87
CA THR A 945 8.36 -20.87 -0.42
C THR A 945 7.26 -21.75 0.15
N ALA A 946 6.76 -21.42 1.35
CA ALA A 946 5.60 -22.09 1.92
C ALA A 946 4.31 -21.43 1.42
N ILE A 947 3.42 -22.20 0.81
CA ILE A 947 2.16 -21.72 0.23
C ILE A 947 1.00 -22.33 0.99
N THR A 948 0.13 -21.50 1.57
CA THR A 948 -1.08 -21.92 2.27
C THR A 948 -2.24 -21.86 1.28
N ALA A 949 -2.64 -23.02 0.74
CA ALA A 949 -3.83 -23.13 -0.08
C ALA A 949 -5.07 -22.97 0.82
N ASN A 950 -5.68 -21.78 0.77
CA ASN A 950 -6.69 -21.35 1.72
C ASN A 950 -8.08 -21.74 1.23
N THR A 951 -8.56 -22.89 1.67
CA THR A 951 -9.85 -23.46 1.24
C THR A 951 -11.04 -22.79 1.92
N PHE A 952 -10.85 -22.14 3.07
CA PHE A 952 -11.96 -21.58 3.85
C PHE A 952 -12.68 -20.42 3.14
N PRO A 953 -12.02 -19.35 2.68
CA PRO A 953 -12.69 -18.32 1.90
C PRO A 953 -13.19 -18.86 0.55
N LEU A 954 -12.54 -19.87 -0.02
CA LEU A 954 -12.97 -20.50 -1.28
C LEU A 954 -14.29 -21.24 -1.13
N HIS A 955 -14.57 -21.82 0.05
CA HIS A 955 -15.86 -22.42 0.38
C HIS A 955 -16.95 -21.38 0.59
N LEU A 956 -16.60 -20.11 0.83
CA LEU A 956 -17.51 -19.00 1.07
C LEU A 956 -17.45 -17.95 -0.06
N ASP A 957 -16.92 -18.32 -1.22
CA ASP A 957 -16.76 -17.42 -2.35
C ASP A 957 -18.06 -17.36 -3.17
N GLU A 958 -18.70 -16.20 -3.20
CA GLU A 958 -19.96 -15.98 -3.92
C GLU A 958 -19.85 -16.24 -5.43
N ARG A 959 -18.64 -16.18 -6.01
CA ARG A 959 -18.40 -16.52 -7.42
C ARG A 959 -18.55 -18.02 -7.69
N GLU A 960 -18.34 -18.84 -6.67
CA GLU A 960 -18.43 -20.30 -6.75
C GLU A 960 -19.72 -20.83 -6.14
N TRP A 961 -20.22 -20.18 -5.08
CA TRP A 961 -21.35 -20.64 -4.28
C TRP A 961 -22.40 -19.53 -4.22
N PRO A 962 -23.52 -19.59 -4.97
CA PRO A 962 -24.59 -18.61 -4.84
C PRO A 962 -25.20 -18.66 -3.44
N ASP A 963 -25.41 -17.51 -2.79
CA ASP A 963 -25.75 -17.39 -1.37
C ASP A 963 -24.70 -18.09 -0.48
N ALA A 964 -23.42 -17.75 -0.66
CA ALA A 964 -22.29 -18.49 -0.09
C ALA A 964 -22.30 -18.51 1.44
N ASP A 965 -22.78 -17.45 2.08
CA ASP A 965 -22.81 -17.35 3.54
C ASP A 965 -24.03 -18.05 4.17
N ASP A 966 -25.04 -18.41 3.36
CA ASP A 966 -26.28 -19.05 3.82
C ASP A 966 -26.17 -20.57 3.88
N PHE A 967 -26.94 -21.19 4.78
CA PHE A 967 -27.05 -22.64 4.89
C PHE A 967 -28.09 -23.20 3.91
N VAL A 968 -27.62 -23.70 2.76
CA VAL A 968 -28.49 -24.17 1.68
C VAL A 968 -28.10 -25.59 1.25
N PRO A 969 -28.56 -26.65 1.95
CA PRO A 969 -28.33 -28.04 1.55
C PRO A 969 -28.85 -28.37 0.15
N GLU A 970 -29.90 -27.70 -0.33
CA GLU A 970 -30.53 -27.98 -1.64
C GLU A 970 -29.55 -27.90 -2.82
N ARG A 971 -28.47 -27.09 -2.71
CA ARG A 971 -27.43 -26.96 -3.75
C ARG A 971 -26.66 -28.25 -4.06
N TRP A 972 -26.77 -29.24 -3.17
CA TRP A 972 -26.13 -30.54 -3.32
C TRP A 972 -27.04 -31.59 -3.99
N LEU A 973 -28.32 -31.28 -4.17
CA LEU A 973 -29.32 -32.19 -4.74
C LEU A 973 -29.56 -31.93 -6.22
N SER A 974 -29.48 -30.69 -6.64
CA SER A 974 -29.71 -30.25 -8.01
C SER A 974 -28.92 -28.98 -8.29
N ASP A 975 -28.96 -28.52 -9.54
CA ASP A 975 -28.46 -27.20 -9.91
C ASP A 975 -29.19 -26.12 -9.08
N TYR A 976 -28.47 -25.07 -8.71
CA TYR A 976 -28.97 -24.01 -7.84
C TYR A 976 -28.57 -22.65 -8.38
N LYS A 977 -29.58 -21.79 -8.64
CA LYS A 977 -29.40 -20.42 -9.19
C LYS A 977 -28.48 -20.35 -10.41
N GLY A 978 -28.63 -21.29 -11.35
CA GLY A 978 -27.85 -21.30 -12.60
C GLY A 978 -26.41 -21.80 -12.47
N MET A 979 -25.99 -22.23 -11.27
CA MET A 979 -24.73 -22.93 -11.07
C MET A 979 -24.95 -24.45 -11.04
N PRO A 980 -24.02 -25.24 -11.61
CA PRO A 980 -24.12 -26.69 -11.63
C PRO A 980 -24.08 -27.27 -10.20
N ALA A 981 -24.62 -28.47 -10.01
CA ALA A 981 -24.55 -29.17 -8.74
C ALA A 981 -23.16 -29.11 -8.07
N ALA A 982 -23.16 -28.87 -6.76
CA ALA A 982 -21.99 -28.51 -5.96
C ALA A 982 -20.79 -29.48 -6.02
N GLU A 983 -20.97 -30.71 -6.50
CA GLU A 983 -19.89 -31.68 -6.67
C GLU A 983 -18.86 -31.31 -7.74
N LYS A 984 -19.19 -30.34 -8.60
CA LYS A 984 -18.30 -29.75 -9.60
C LYS A 984 -17.64 -28.44 -9.14
N MET A 985 -17.92 -28.00 -7.92
CA MET A 985 -17.41 -26.75 -7.34
C MET A 985 -16.14 -26.97 -6.51
N SER A 986 -15.53 -25.87 -6.07
CA SER A 986 -14.29 -25.84 -5.30
C SER A 986 -14.45 -26.33 -3.85
N TYR A 987 -14.72 -27.63 -3.65
CA TYR A 987 -15.02 -28.25 -2.36
C TYR A 987 -13.90 -29.16 -1.83
N TYR A 988 -13.32 -28.80 -0.68
CA TYR A 988 -12.08 -29.40 -0.14
C TYR A 988 -12.06 -29.66 1.39
N PRO A 989 -13.16 -30.05 2.06
CA PRO A 989 -13.17 -30.24 3.51
C PRO A 989 -12.23 -31.37 3.99
N PHE A 990 -11.93 -32.32 3.10
CA PHE A 990 -11.05 -33.46 3.36
C PHE A 990 -9.73 -33.38 2.57
N SER A 991 -9.33 -32.19 2.10
CA SER A 991 -8.27 -32.03 1.09
C SER A 991 -8.59 -32.80 -0.20
N ALA A 992 -7.66 -32.89 -1.15
CA ALA A 992 -7.79 -33.66 -2.38
C ALA A 992 -6.49 -34.41 -2.73
N ALA A 993 -6.56 -35.20 -3.81
CA ALA A 993 -5.47 -35.97 -4.42
C ALA A 993 -4.70 -36.87 -3.43
N SER A 994 -3.38 -37.02 -3.61
CA SER A 994 -2.57 -37.99 -2.87
C SER A 994 -2.61 -37.77 -1.36
N ARG A 995 -2.82 -36.52 -0.91
CA ARG A 995 -2.85 -36.12 0.51
C ARG A 995 -4.26 -35.93 1.06
N ASN A 996 -5.29 -36.51 0.43
CA ASN A 996 -6.65 -36.48 0.99
C ASN A 996 -6.73 -37.17 2.36
N CYS A 997 -7.74 -36.82 3.16
CA CYS A 997 -7.95 -37.41 4.48
C CYS A 997 -8.11 -38.94 4.38
N ILE A 998 -7.30 -39.69 5.13
CA ILE A 998 -7.41 -41.16 5.19
C ILE A 998 -8.69 -41.60 5.88
N GLY A 999 -9.12 -40.87 6.91
CA GLY A 999 -10.33 -41.14 7.68
C GLY A 999 -11.62 -40.62 7.05
N LYS A 1000 -11.62 -40.19 5.77
CA LYS A 1000 -12.82 -39.61 5.13
C LYS A 1000 -14.03 -40.53 5.24
N GLN A 1001 -13.88 -41.80 4.91
CA GLN A 1001 -14.99 -42.77 4.95
C GLN A 1001 -15.45 -43.06 6.38
N PHE A 1002 -14.51 -43.12 7.32
CA PHE A 1002 -14.81 -43.31 8.74
C PHE A 1002 -15.65 -42.15 9.28
N ALA A 1003 -15.23 -40.91 9.00
CA ALA A 1003 -15.95 -39.72 9.41
C ALA A 1003 -17.35 -39.64 8.80
N TRP A 1004 -17.52 -39.97 7.51
CA TRP A 1004 -18.85 -40.02 6.91
C TRP A 1004 -19.77 -41.04 7.58
N ASN A 1005 -19.24 -42.22 7.94
CA ASN A 1005 -19.99 -43.22 8.66
C ASN A 1005 -20.45 -42.70 10.03
N GLU A 1006 -19.49 -42.24 10.85
CA GLU A 1006 -19.75 -41.71 12.19
C GLU A 1006 -20.76 -40.55 12.20
N LEU A 1007 -20.60 -39.59 11.29
CA LEU A 1007 -21.50 -38.43 11.17
C LEU A 1007 -22.94 -38.84 10.81
N ARG A 1008 -23.10 -39.75 9.85
CA ARG A 1008 -24.42 -40.22 9.39
C ARG A 1008 -25.12 -41.04 10.47
N LEU A 1009 -24.44 -42.01 11.06
CA LEU A 1009 -24.99 -42.85 12.13
C LEU A 1009 -25.44 -41.99 13.31
N THR A 1010 -24.61 -41.02 13.71
CA THR A 1010 -24.93 -40.14 14.85
C THR A 1010 -26.14 -39.27 14.55
N MET A 1011 -26.14 -38.55 13.41
CA MET A 1011 -27.25 -37.67 13.02
C MET A 1011 -28.56 -38.44 12.88
N ALA A 1012 -28.54 -39.58 12.17
CA ALA A 1012 -29.74 -40.37 11.93
C ALA A 1012 -30.27 -41.00 13.22
N SER A 1013 -29.42 -41.56 14.08
CA SER A 1013 -29.85 -42.16 15.35
C SER A 1013 -30.53 -41.14 16.27
N LEU A 1014 -29.92 -39.95 16.39
CA LEU A 1014 -30.46 -38.88 17.23
C LEU A 1014 -31.78 -38.32 16.67
N LEU A 1015 -31.85 -37.99 15.38
CA LEU A 1015 -33.05 -37.40 14.77
C LEU A 1015 -34.20 -38.39 14.57
N ARG A 1016 -33.90 -39.70 14.47
CA ARG A 1016 -34.90 -40.78 14.50
C ARG A 1016 -35.65 -40.81 15.83
N ARG A 1017 -34.93 -40.61 16.94
CA ARG A 1017 -35.42 -40.84 18.33
C ARG A 1017 -35.87 -39.58 19.06
N TYR A 1018 -35.32 -38.41 18.74
CA TYR A 1018 -35.56 -37.18 19.50
C TYR A 1018 -36.03 -36.02 18.62
N ASP A 1019 -36.76 -35.09 19.24
CA ASP A 1019 -36.98 -33.74 18.73
C ASP A 1019 -36.05 -32.78 19.49
N PHE A 1020 -35.39 -31.88 18.77
CA PHE A 1020 -34.47 -30.89 19.28
C PHE A 1020 -35.00 -29.48 19.04
N PHE A 1021 -34.70 -28.56 19.95
CA PHE A 1021 -35.18 -27.19 19.86
C PHE A 1021 -34.11 -26.17 20.30
N PHE A 1022 -34.27 -24.95 19.80
CA PHE A 1022 -33.31 -23.87 19.97
C PHE A 1022 -33.36 -23.29 21.39
N VAL A 1023 -32.19 -23.11 22.02
CA VAL A 1023 -32.02 -22.41 23.30
C VAL A 1023 -31.41 -21.01 23.03
N PRO A 1024 -32.13 -19.90 23.30
CA PRO A 1024 -31.72 -18.55 22.94
C PRO A 1024 -30.57 -17.99 23.81
N GLY A 1025 -29.95 -16.90 23.35
CA GLY A 1025 -29.02 -16.09 24.15
C GLY A 1025 -27.56 -16.58 24.17
N GLN A 1026 -27.18 -17.52 23.30
CA GLN A 1026 -25.85 -18.13 23.29
C GLN A 1026 -24.91 -17.51 22.25
N SER A 1027 -23.63 -17.37 22.60
CA SER A 1027 -22.61 -16.86 21.67
C SER A 1027 -22.17 -17.92 20.65
N ARG A 1028 -22.07 -17.50 19.38
CA ARG A 1028 -21.58 -18.31 18.26
C ARG A 1028 -20.22 -17.85 17.74
N GLU A 1029 -19.49 -17.07 18.53
CA GLU A 1029 -18.15 -16.60 18.16
C GLU A 1029 -17.21 -17.80 17.97
N THR A 1030 -16.57 -17.89 16.80
CA THR A 1030 -15.66 -18.97 16.47
C THR A 1030 -14.19 -18.57 16.63
N MET A 1031 -13.34 -19.56 16.85
CA MET A 1031 -11.89 -19.41 16.87
C MET A 1031 -11.21 -20.61 16.21
N VAL A 1032 -9.99 -20.41 15.71
CA VAL A 1032 -9.18 -21.46 15.07
C VAL A 1032 -7.79 -21.46 15.70
N LEU A 1033 -7.57 -22.41 16.60
CA LEU A 1033 -6.23 -22.74 17.12
C LEU A 1033 -5.58 -23.86 16.30
N VAL A 1034 -6.36 -24.91 16.05
CA VAL A 1034 -5.95 -26.15 15.37
C VAL A 1034 -7.04 -26.51 14.38
N SER A 1035 -8.22 -26.78 14.94
CA SER A 1035 -9.50 -26.91 14.28
C SER A 1035 -10.36 -25.67 14.59
N LEU A 1036 -11.41 -25.48 13.81
CA LEU A 1036 -12.47 -24.53 14.07
C LEU A 1036 -13.27 -24.94 15.31
N GLN A 1037 -13.47 -24.02 16.24
CA GLN A 1037 -14.14 -24.29 17.52
C GLN A 1037 -15.00 -23.09 17.95
N LEU A 1038 -16.00 -23.32 18.81
CA LEU A 1038 -16.69 -22.23 19.50
C LEU A 1038 -15.79 -21.69 20.61
N LYS A 1039 -15.69 -20.37 20.72
CA LYS A 1039 -14.88 -19.71 21.75
C LYS A 1039 -15.38 -20.00 23.17
N SER A 1040 -16.68 -20.22 23.33
CA SER A 1040 -17.31 -20.59 24.61
C SER A 1040 -16.94 -21.99 25.09
N ASN A 1041 -16.54 -22.90 24.19
CA ASN A 1041 -16.45 -24.35 24.46
C ASN A 1041 -17.73 -24.91 25.12
N LYS A 1042 -18.89 -24.35 24.78
CA LYS A 1042 -20.21 -24.73 25.31
C LYS A 1042 -21.30 -24.29 24.32
N TYR A 1043 -22.27 -25.16 24.05
CA TYR A 1043 -23.48 -24.80 23.31
C TYR A 1043 -24.63 -25.73 23.72
N LEU A 1044 -25.69 -25.14 24.28
CA LEU A 1044 -26.89 -25.82 24.76
C LEU A 1044 -27.92 -25.93 23.64
N ILE A 1045 -28.59 -27.08 23.56
CA ILE A 1045 -29.84 -27.24 22.80
C ILE A 1045 -30.85 -27.96 23.67
N GLY A 1046 -32.13 -27.73 23.40
CA GLY A 1046 -33.20 -28.48 24.00
C GLY A 1046 -33.41 -29.81 23.30
N VAL A 1047 -33.79 -30.83 24.05
CA VAL A 1047 -34.09 -32.17 23.54
C VAL A 1047 -35.27 -32.77 24.28
N ARG A 1048 -36.10 -33.52 23.55
CA ARG A 1048 -37.17 -34.35 24.11
C ARG A 1048 -37.33 -35.63 23.28
N PRO A 1049 -37.82 -36.74 23.87
CA PRO A 1049 -38.18 -37.93 23.10
C PRO A 1049 -39.19 -37.60 22.01
N ARG A 1050 -39.05 -38.24 20.85
CA ARG A 1050 -40.04 -38.18 19.77
C ARG A 1050 -41.41 -38.61 20.30
N ALA A 1051 -42.45 -37.85 19.94
CA ALA A 1051 -43.85 -38.14 20.28
C ALA A 1051 -44.39 -39.41 19.59
#